data_AF-A0A7J7QLM7-F1
#
_entry.id   AF-A0A7J7QLM7-F1
#
_cell.length_a   1.000
_cell.length_b   1.000
_cell.length_c   1.000
_cell.angle_alpha   90.00
_cell.angle_beta   90.00
_cell.angle_gamma   90.00
#
_symmetry.space_group_name_H-M   'P 1'
#
loop_
_entity.id
_entity.type
_entity.pdbx_description
1 polymer ?
#
loop_
_entity_poly.entity_id
_entity_poly.type
_entity_poly.pdbx_seq_one_letter_code
_entity_poly.pdbx_strand_id
1 'polypeptide(L)'
;MEAVDLDEIDGYDDAYDGHVVGAGAAAVNKLMQASNSNKARRKARKATGAATHQASAAAPGSTGDSTGRASYAAVAPAGPDPAGEAVAGPSSAEERKHARKQQQRKQQHAQATAAAAGSSSGGRGGGAGASSSGGGIADGAMTAGEQEMVKHALTQISDLKQIAPFTFEIRQGSTRGMAVPARFFASPLLLDMVVSEAQASGSRGSGGFTASLQQLANVATLPGIVGASIGMPDLHSGYGFAIGNVCAVDLEGGSGVVSPGGVGFDINCGVRLLRSNLSVDDLLPVRDKLADALFKAVPVGVGSEGSLRLAAADMDTLLNSGMAFLEGQGLSWPQDRDVTEEHGCFPGADASKVSARAKARGAAQCGTLGSGNHYVEVQVVDEVFDAESASVMGLQKGAVCVMIHSGSRGLGHQVCTDYLSAADRAMGRAGLRLVDRQLAAAPLDSSEGRDYLAAMAAAANFAFANRSLMAQQVRGAFQSVFKASPAKLGLHQVYDVSHNIAKKELHTLPDGTRRQLLVHRKGATRAFPPGHPDVPAVYRSIGQPVLIGGSMGTASYVMTGTEGAMQHSFGSTCHGAGRALSRSAAMRGLDSKQVLSQLSQQGIAVRIATKKLAAEEAPESYKDVSQVIDTCHAVGISRKCVRLRPVIVVKG
;
A
#
# COMPACT_ATOMS: atom_id res chain seq x y z
N MET A 1 -18.98 -8.93 -30.50
CA MET A 1 -19.65 -8.37 -29.31
C MET A 1 -19.93 -9.53 -28.38
N GLU A 2 -18.98 -9.85 -27.53
CA GLU A 2 -19.20 -10.68 -26.34
C GLU A 2 -19.10 -9.71 -25.15
N ALA A 3 -20.06 -9.81 -24.24
CA ALA A 3 -20.16 -8.93 -23.08
C ALA A 3 -18.90 -9.03 -22.21
N VAL A 4 -18.62 -7.97 -21.47
CA VAL A 4 -17.57 -7.96 -20.44
C VAL A 4 -17.85 -9.10 -19.47
N ASP A 5 -16.96 -10.09 -19.41
CA ASP A 5 -16.93 -11.01 -18.28
C ASP A 5 -16.30 -10.23 -17.11
N LEU A 6 -17.16 -9.65 -16.28
CA LEU A 6 -16.76 -8.85 -15.12
C LEU A 6 -16.15 -9.73 -14.01
N ASP A 7 -16.25 -11.06 -14.13
CA ASP A 7 -15.72 -12.02 -13.17
C ASP A 7 -14.18 -12.09 -13.19
N GLU A 8 -13.51 -11.68 -14.29
CA GLU A 8 -12.04 -11.53 -14.31
C GLU A 8 -11.54 -10.27 -13.56
N ILE A 9 -12.43 -9.33 -13.24
CA ILE A 9 -12.10 -8.12 -12.44
C ILE A 9 -12.33 -8.39 -10.94
N ASP A 10 -13.27 -9.27 -10.58
CA ASP A 10 -13.51 -9.71 -9.20
C ASP A 10 -12.39 -10.61 -8.65
N GLY A 11 -11.48 -11.12 -9.51
CA GLY A 11 -10.24 -11.80 -9.09
C GLY A 11 -9.28 -10.94 -8.23
N TYR A 12 -9.53 -9.64 -8.07
CA TYR A 12 -8.82 -8.78 -7.11
C TYR A 12 -9.35 -8.94 -5.66
N ASP A 13 -10.56 -9.51 -5.48
CA ASP A 13 -11.22 -9.77 -4.18
C ASP A 13 -11.74 -11.21 -4.00
N ASP A 14 -11.81 -12.06 -5.03
CA ASP A 14 -12.41 -13.42 -4.98
C ASP A 14 -11.62 -14.48 -4.19
N ALA A 15 -10.59 -14.06 -3.44
CA ALA A 15 -10.08 -14.85 -2.33
C ALA A 15 -10.90 -14.66 -1.02
N TYR A 16 -11.98 -13.87 -1.03
CA TYR A 16 -12.71 -13.47 0.18
C TYR A 16 -14.19 -13.84 0.26
N ASP A 17 -14.80 -14.43 -0.77
CA ASP A 17 -16.07 -15.15 -0.62
C ASP A 17 -15.82 -16.66 -0.44
N GLY A 18 -15.32 -16.99 0.75
CA GLY A 18 -15.20 -18.37 1.21
C GLY A 18 -16.57 -18.94 1.53
N HIS A 19 -17.05 -19.83 0.67
CA HIS A 19 -17.99 -20.90 1.00
C HIS A 19 -17.69 -21.48 2.39
N VAL A 20 -18.51 -21.13 3.38
CA VAL A 20 -18.70 -21.93 4.59
C VAL A 20 -19.55 -23.13 4.17
N VAL A 21 -18.90 -24.22 3.80
CA VAL A 21 -19.52 -25.54 3.76
C VAL A 21 -18.69 -26.47 4.64
N GLY A 22 -19.25 -26.87 5.79
CA GLY A 22 -18.72 -27.99 6.56
C GLY A 22 -19.08 -27.99 8.05
N ALA A 23 -20.18 -28.66 8.37
CA ALA A 23 -20.53 -29.22 9.69
C ALA A 23 -20.99 -28.24 10.79
N GLY A 24 -22.29 -27.94 10.78
CA GLY A 24 -22.98 -27.31 11.92
C GLY A 24 -24.45 -26.96 11.69
N ALA A 25 -25.11 -27.50 10.67
CA ALA A 25 -26.51 -27.24 10.36
C ALA A 25 -27.38 -28.47 10.67
N ALA A 26 -27.46 -28.83 11.95
CA ALA A 26 -28.42 -29.79 12.50
C ALA A 26 -28.89 -29.36 13.90
N ALA A 27 -29.17 -28.07 14.06
CA ALA A 27 -29.99 -27.48 15.12
C ALA A 27 -30.28 -26.05 14.65
N VAL A 28 -31.42 -25.48 14.99
CA VAL A 28 -31.87 -24.14 14.52
C VAL A 28 -32.50 -24.13 13.12
N ASN A 29 -33.23 -25.17 12.75
CA ASN A 29 -34.30 -25.08 11.75
C ASN A 29 -35.63 -25.59 12.33
N LYS A 30 -36.03 -25.03 13.48
CA LYS A 30 -37.28 -25.37 14.18
C LYS A 30 -38.06 -24.17 14.71
N LEU A 31 -37.74 -22.93 14.32
CA LEU A 31 -38.38 -21.74 14.90
C LEU A 31 -38.67 -20.54 13.96
N MET A 32 -38.63 -20.69 12.64
CA MET A 32 -38.99 -19.60 11.71
C MET A 32 -39.76 -20.11 10.47
N GLN A 33 -40.81 -20.89 10.69
CA GLN A 33 -41.89 -21.11 9.72
C GLN A 33 -43.23 -20.95 10.42
N ALA A 34 -43.54 -19.71 10.81
CA ALA A 34 -44.89 -19.32 11.24
C ALA A 34 -45.03 -17.79 11.24
N SER A 35 -45.03 -17.16 10.06
CA SER A 35 -45.74 -15.88 9.83
C SER A 35 -45.56 -15.42 8.38
N ASN A 36 -46.49 -15.80 7.51
CA ASN A 36 -47.00 -14.96 6.41
C ASN A 36 -47.97 -15.76 5.53
N SER A 37 -49.24 -15.80 5.93
CA SER A 37 -50.35 -16.14 5.03
C SER A 37 -51.65 -15.47 5.49
N ASN A 38 -51.66 -14.13 5.47
CA ASN A 38 -52.87 -13.35 5.74
C ASN A 38 -53.39 -12.70 4.46
N LYS A 39 -53.96 -13.51 3.56
CA LYS A 39 -54.84 -13.02 2.48
C LYS A 39 -55.74 -14.09 1.85
N ALA A 40 -56.38 -14.95 2.65
CA ALA A 40 -57.54 -15.72 2.20
C ALA A 40 -58.31 -16.38 3.36
N ARG A 41 -58.98 -15.60 4.22
CA ARG A 41 -60.14 -16.09 5.00
C ARG A 41 -60.96 -14.96 5.59
N ARG A 42 -61.55 -14.18 4.68
CA ARG A 42 -62.72 -13.36 4.98
C ARG A 42 -63.95 -14.27 4.91
N LYS A 43 -64.36 -14.84 6.05
CA LYS A 43 -65.76 -15.20 6.42
C LYS A 43 -65.74 -16.20 7.58
N ALA A 44 -65.97 -15.71 8.79
CA ALA A 44 -67.07 -16.16 9.66
C ALA A 44 -66.83 -15.70 11.10
N ARG A 45 -67.78 -14.88 11.58
CA ARG A 45 -68.24 -14.75 12.98
C ARG A 45 -67.25 -14.07 13.95
N LYS A 46 -67.58 -12.85 14.39
CA LYS A 46 -68.34 -12.54 15.63
C LYS A 46 -67.61 -13.14 16.84
N ALA A 47 -67.15 -12.39 17.83
CA ALA A 47 -67.86 -11.34 18.54
C ALA A 47 -66.89 -10.58 19.47
N THR A 48 -67.20 -9.29 19.72
CA THR A 48 -67.05 -8.56 21.01
C THR A 48 -65.72 -8.72 21.77
N GLY A 49 -64.87 -7.71 21.97
CA GLY A 49 -65.17 -6.32 22.29
C GLY A 49 -64.68 -6.03 23.71
N ALA A 50 -63.95 -4.92 23.88
CA ALA A 50 -63.66 -4.22 25.13
C ALA A 50 -62.83 -4.97 26.19
N ALA A 51 -62.06 -4.35 27.08
CA ALA A 51 -61.50 -3.01 27.18
C ALA A 51 -60.52 -3.04 28.37
N THR A 52 -59.45 -2.24 28.26
CA THR A 52 -58.85 -1.36 29.28
C THR A 52 -58.29 -1.82 30.64
N HIS A 53 -57.27 -1.03 31.06
CA HIS A 53 -56.81 -0.70 32.42
C HIS A 53 -55.99 -1.77 33.18
N GLN A 54 -55.03 -1.48 34.04
CA GLN A 54 -54.10 -0.36 34.32
C GLN A 54 -53.21 -0.86 35.48
N ALA A 55 -51.94 -0.43 35.50
CA ALA A 55 -51.14 -0.06 36.69
C ALA A 55 -50.75 -1.04 37.83
N SER A 56 -49.44 -0.98 38.13
CA SER A 56 -48.78 -0.98 39.46
C SER A 56 -48.68 -2.33 40.19
N ALA A 57 -47.73 -2.60 41.10
CA ALA A 57 -46.43 -2.06 41.51
C ALA A 57 -45.94 -2.98 42.66
N ALA A 58 -44.67 -2.79 43.07
CA ALA A 58 -44.11 -3.07 44.40
C ALA A 58 -43.54 -4.48 44.71
N ALA A 59 -42.19 -4.54 44.66
CA ALA A 59 -41.26 -4.59 45.81
C ALA A 59 -41.16 -5.85 46.73
N PRO A 60 -39.98 -6.07 47.38
CA PRO A 60 -39.41 -7.39 47.62
C PRO A 60 -39.20 -7.77 49.11
N GLY A 61 -38.70 -8.98 49.37
CA GLY A 61 -38.27 -9.45 50.69
C GLY A 61 -37.33 -10.67 50.62
N SER A 62 -36.34 -10.68 51.52
CA SER A 62 -35.10 -11.46 51.56
C SER A 62 -35.13 -12.73 52.44
N THR A 63 -33.96 -13.38 52.59
CA THR A 63 -33.50 -14.43 53.54
C THR A 63 -33.62 -15.88 53.04
N GLY A 64 -32.71 -16.84 53.29
CA GLY A 64 -31.46 -16.88 54.05
C GLY A 64 -30.80 -18.28 53.94
N ASP A 65 -29.47 -18.28 54.03
CA ASP A 65 -28.49 -19.22 54.62
C ASP A 65 -28.56 -20.78 54.57
N SER A 66 -27.35 -21.34 54.39
CA SER A 66 -26.71 -22.41 55.20
C SER A 66 -26.30 -23.78 54.56
N THR A 67 -24.98 -24.01 54.58
CA THR A 67 -24.22 -25.23 54.97
C THR A 67 -23.93 -26.40 54.00
N GLY A 68 -22.63 -26.80 53.92
CA GLY A 68 -22.23 -28.20 54.16
C GLY A 68 -21.27 -28.94 53.18
N ARG A 69 -19.94 -28.87 53.44
CA ARG A 69 -18.88 -29.93 53.42
C ARG A 69 -18.65 -30.85 52.18
N ALA A 70 -17.44 -30.83 51.57
CA ALA A 70 -16.24 -31.72 51.76
C ALA A 70 -16.15 -32.82 50.65
N SER A 71 -15.04 -33.34 50.10
CA SER A 71 -13.59 -33.40 50.42
C SER A 71 -12.81 -34.12 49.28
N TYR A 72 -11.53 -33.74 49.05
CA TYR A 72 -10.30 -34.49 48.64
C TYR A 72 -10.34 -35.61 47.53
N ALA A 73 -9.32 -35.91 46.70
CA ALA A 73 -7.86 -35.77 46.72
C ALA A 73 -7.24 -35.90 45.29
N ALA A 74 -5.97 -35.49 45.15
CA ALA A 74 -5.09 -35.68 43.99
C ALA A 74 -4.24 -36.97 44.08
N VAL A 75 -3.54 -37.35 42.99
CA VAL A 75 -2.13 -37.84 42.90
C VAL A 75 -1.88 -38.56 41.54
N ALA A 76 -0.70 -38.32 40.95
CA ALA A 76 -0.05 -39.02 39.82
C ALA A 76 1.39 -39.44 40.28
N PRO A 77 2.35 -39.92 39.45
CA PRO A 77 2.41 -40.81 38.26
C PRO A 77 3.47 -41.95 38.42
N ALA A 78 3.72 -42.80 37.39
CA ALA A 78 5.03 -43.46 37.09
C ALA A 78 5.03 -44.31 35.79
N GLY A 79 6.14 -44.28 35.01
CA GLY A 79 6.54 -45.28 33.97
C GLY A 79 7.44 -46.40 34.59
N PRO A 80 8.29 -47.20 33.86
CA PRO A 80 8.85 -47.07 32.48
C PRO A 80 9.06 -48.37 31.61
N ASP A 81 9.44 -48.18 30.32
CA ASP A 81 10.32 -48.94 29.34
C ASP A 81 10.20 -50.46 29.01
N PRO A 82 10.91 -51.04 27.98
CA PRO A 82 11.51 -50.57 26.68
C PRO A 82 11.29 -51.53 25.46
N ALA A 83 11.66 -51.15 24.21
CA ALA A 83 12.32 -52.02 23.18
C ALA A 83 12.42 -51.43 21.73
N GLY A 84 13.64 -51.46 21.15
CA GLY A 84 13.95 -52.10 19.85
C GLY A 84 13.79 -51.34 18.52
N GLU A 85 14.92 -51.10 17.84
CA GLU A 85 15.06 -50.45 16.51
C GLU A 85 14.60 -51.29 15.29
N ALA A 86 14.10 -50.61 14.24
CA ALA A 86 14.39 -50.93 12.83
C ALA A 86 14.04 -49.73 11.91
N VAL A 87 15.07 -49.08 11.33
CA VAL A 87 14.90 -47.98 10.36
C VAL A 87 14.79 -48.56 8.95
N ALA A 88 13.61 -48.46 8.34
CA ALA A 88 13.39 -48.78 6.92
C ALA A 88 13.67 -47.53 6.05
N GLY A 89 14.48 -47.69 5.00
CA GLY A 89 14.70 -46.66 3.97
C GLY A 89 13.53 -46.52 3.00
N PRO A 90 13.40 -45.37 2.29
CA PRO A 90 12.23 -45.07 1.46
C PRO A 90 12.10 -46.01 0.24
N SER A 91 10.90 -46.58 0.08
CA SER A 91 10.59 -47.67 -0.85
C SER A 91 10.07 -47.21 -2.21
N SER A 92 9.88 -45.89 -2.43
CA SER A 92 9.43 -45.36 -3.73
C SER A 92 10.37 -44.31 -4.35
N ALA A 93 10.32 -44.19 -5.68
CA ALA A 93 11.12 -43.22 -6.44
C ALA A 93 10.77 -41.75 -6.11
N GLU A 94 9.53 -41.49 -5.69
CA GLU A 94 9.07 -40.16 -5.27
C GLU A 94 9.60 -39.78 -3.89
N GLU A 95 9.65 -40.73 -2.94
CA GLU A 95 10.25 -40.49 -1.63
C GLU A 95 11.76 -40.26 -1.72
N ARG A 96 12.45 -40.92 -2.65
CA ARG A 96 13.88 -40.65 -2.93
C ARG A 96 14.10 -39.25 -3.51
N LYS A 97 13.17 -38.75 -4.33
CA LYS A 97 13.19 -37.38 -4.88
C LYS A 97 12.92 -36.34 -3.79
N HIS A 98 11.99 -36.63 -2.88
CA HIS A 98 11.68 -35.78 -1.74
C HIS A 98 12.85 -35.73 -0.73
N ALA A 99 13.46 -36.87 -0.43
CA ALA A 99 14.64 -36.96 0.44
C ALA A 99 15.84 -36.19 -0.14
N ARG A 100 16.09 -36.31 -1.46
CA ARG A 100 17.14 -35.52 -2.14
C ARG A 100 16.89 -34.02 -2.09
N LYS A 101 15.64 -33.57 -2.29
CA LYS A 101 15.26 -32.15 -2.14
C LYS A 101 15.44 -31.64 -0.70
N GLN A 102 15.09 -32.44 0.30
CA GLN A 102 15.32 -32.09 1.70
C GLN A 102 16.81 -32.02 2.05
N GLN A 103 17.62 -32.91 1.49
CA GLN A 103 19.06 -32.93 1.71
C GLN A 103 19.77 -31.75 1.02
N GLN A 104 19.35 -31.37 -0.20
CA GLN A 104 19.79 -30.14 -0.87
C GLN A 104 19.41 -28.89 -0.08
N ARG A 105 18.19 -28.81 0.48
CA ARG A 105 17.76 -27.69 1.33
C ARG A 105 18.58 -27.59 2.62
N LYS A 106 18.91 -28.72 3.25
CA LYS A 106 19.79 -28.74 4.43
C LYS A 106 21.22 -28.29 4.09
N GLN A 107 21.75 -28.67 2.91
CA GLN A 107 23.07 -28.21 2.45
C GLN A 107 23.08 -26.71 2.11
N GLN A 108 22.04 -26.20 1.44
CA GLN A 108 21.89 -24.77 1.16
C GLN A 108 21.75 -23.95 2.44
N HIS A 109 21.00 -24.44 3.43
CA HIS A 109 20.88 -23.79 4.74
C HIS A 109 22.21 -23.80 5.50
N ALA A 110 22.94 -24.91 5.49
CA ALA A 110 24.28 -24.99 6.10
C ALA A 110 25.30 -24.06 5.43
N GLN A 111 25.24 -23.89 4.09
CA GLN A 111 26.07 -22.92 3.36
C GLN A 111 25.71 -21.47 3.70
N ALA A 112 24.41 -21.15 3.84
CA ALA A 112 23.97 -19.83 4.29
C ALA A 112 24.36 -19.54 5.75
N THR A 113 24.36 -20.56 6.61
CA THR A 113 24.78 -20.41 8.02
C THR A 113 26.31 -20.28 8.14
N ALA A 114 27.08 -20.96 7.26
CA ALA A 114 28.53 -20.81 7.19
C ALA A 114 28.95 -19.44 6.63
N ALA A 115 28.21 -18.87 5.67
CA ALA A 115 28.41 -17.51 5.20
C ALA A 115 28.13 -16.45 6.29
N ALA A 116 27.19 -16.72 7.20
CA ALA A 116 26.93 -15.88 8.37
C ALA A 116 27.99 -16.06 9.50
N ALA A 117 28.48 -17.28 9.71
CA ALA A 117 29.43 -17.62 10.78
C ALA A 117 30.90 -17.34 10.46
N GLY A 118 31.27 -17.19 9.18
CA GLY A 118 32.63 -16.86 8.73
C GLY A 118 33.14 -15.46 9.09
N SER A 119 32.33 -14.65 9.79
CA SER A 119 32.66 -13.29 10.24
C SER A 119 33.18 -13.20 11.69
N SER A 120 33.47 -14.32 12.35
CA SER A 120 34.00 -14.27 13.72
C SER A 120 35.00 -15.38 14.06
N SER A 121 36.30 -15.10 13.92
CA SER A 121 37.34 -15.56 14.87
C SER A 121 38.74 -15.08 14.44
N GLY A 122 39.45 -14.41 15.37
CA GLY A 122 40.92 -14.28 15.29
C GLY A 122 41.52 -12.98 15.86
N GLY A 123 41.92 -13.02 17.14
CA GLY A 123 43.22 -12.47 17.57
C GLY A 123 43.33 -11.00 18.03
N ARG A 124 43.74 -10.84 19.29
CA ARG A 124 44.10 -9.59 20.00
C ARG A 124 45.30 -8.85 19.39
N GLY A 125 45.24 -7.51 19.36
CA GLY A 125 46.39 -6.62 19.20
C GLY A 125 45.94 -5.18 18.85
N GLY A 126 46.29 -4.19 19.68
CA GLY A 126 45.69 -2.85 19.68
C GLY A 126 46.09 -1.92 18.53
N GLY A 127 45.39 -0.78 18.44
CA GLY A 127 45.71 0.34 17.55
C GLY A 127 44.46 1.00 16.96
N ALA A 128 44.38 2.33 17.06
CA ALA A 128 43.25 3.17 16.69
C ALA A 128 42.90 3.16 15.19
N GLY A 129 41.62 3.46 14.87
CA GLY A 129 41.14 3.78 13.53
C GLY A 129 39.84 3.06 13.16
N ALA A 130 38.69 3.66 13.47
CA ALA A 130 37.38 3.14 13.07
C ALA A 130 37.07 3.55 11.62
N SER A 131 37.07 2.58 10.71
CA SER A 131 36.42 2.67 9.40
C SER A 131 35.28 1.66 9.35
N SER A 132 34.04 2.15 9.35
CA SER A 132 32.82 1.37 9.22
C SER A 132 32.60 0.93 7.77
N SER A 133 32.65 -0.38 7.51
CA SER A 133 32.24 -0.97 6.24
C SER A 133 30.72 -1.18 6.22
N GLY A 134 29.99 -0.12 5.85
CA GLY A 134 28.62 -0.23 5.36
C GLY A 134 28.67 -0.38 3.84
N GLY A 135 28.10 -1.45 3.30
CA GLY A 135 27.90 -1.64 1.87
C GLY A 135 26.83 -0.70 1.33
N GLY A 136 27.10 0.61 1.34
CA GLY A 136 26.39 1.58 0.53
C GLY A 136 27.02 1.63 -0.85
N ILE A 137 26.21 1.88 -1.88
CA ILE A 137 26.70 2.24 -3.22
C ILE A 137 27.46 3.57 -3.08
N ALA A 138 28.76 3.49 -2.80
CA ALA A 138 29.65 4.65 -2.74
C ALA A 138 29.85 5.18 -4.17
N ASP A 139 29.54 6.47 -4.36
CA ASP A 139 29.88 7.26 -5.56
C ASP A 139 29.62 6.59 -6.92
N GLY A 140 28.41 6.06 -7.12
CA GLY A 140 27.83 5.80 -8.45
C GLY A 140 28.56 4.79 -9.36
N ALA A 141 29.67 4.20 -8.92
CA ALA A 141 30.44 3.23 -9.70
C ALA A 141 29.99 1.81 -9.35
N MET A 142 29.33 1.15 -10.31
CA MET A 142 28.99 -0.27 -10.20
C MET A 142 30.25 -1.11 -10.05
N THR A 143 30.23 -2.09 -9.16
CA THR A 143 31.27 -3.12 -9.03
C THR A 143 31.40 -3.93 -10.33
N ALA A 144 32.53 -4.62 -10.52
CA ALA A 144 32.72 -5.48 -11.70
C ALA A 144 31.65 -6.59 -11.81
N GLY A 145 31.20 -7.15 -10.67
CA GLY A 145 30.13 -8.15 -10.65
C GLY A 145 28.77 -7.57 -11.03
N GLU A 146 28.47 -6.36 -10.59
CA GLU A 146 27.27 -5.63 -10.99
C GLU A 146 27.24 -5.27 -12.47
N GLN A 147 28.39 -4.86 -13.03
CA GLN A 147 28.52 -4.60 -14.47
C GLN A 147 28.27 -5.87 -15.29
N GLU A 148 28.75 -7.03 -14.83
CA GLU A 148 28.52 -8.30 -15.50
C GLU A 148 27.05 -8.73 -15.43
N MET A 149 26.39 -8.52 -14.29
CA MET A 149 24.95 -8.74 -14.13
C MET A 149 24.14 -7.89 -15.12
N VAL A 150 24.50 -6.61 -15.27
CA VAL A 150 23.86 -5.72 -16.25
C VAL A 150 24.08 -6.23 -17.68
N LYS A 151 25.30 -6.58 -18.06
CA LYS A 151 25.58 -7.13 -19.40
C LYS A 151 24.76 -8.38 -19.67
N HIS A 152 24.71 -9.32 -18.72
CA HIS A 152 23.91 -10.53 -18.83
C HIS A 152 22.43 -10.19 -19.04
N ALA A 153 21.85 -9.33 -18.20
CA ALA A 153 20.45 -8.90 -18.32
C ALA A 153 20.13 -8.24 -19.68
N LEU A 154 21.03 -7.42 -20.22
CA LEU A 154 20.85 -6.79 -21.54
C LEU A 154 20.85 -7.80 -22.69
N THR A 155 21.53 -8.94 -22.56
CA THR A 155 21.47 -10.01 -23.60
C THR A 155 20.14 -10.76 -23.63
N GLN A 156 19.34 -10.66 -22.57
CA GLN A 156 18.08 -11.39 -22.43
C GLN A 156 16.90 -10.72 -23.14
N ILE A 157 16.99 -9.42 -23.44
CA ILE A 157 15.92 -8.64 -24.08
C ILE A 157 16.52 -7.82 -25.22
N SER A 158 16.23 -8.20 -26.47
CA SER A 158 16.89 -7.65 -27.68
C SER A 158 16.74 -6.14 -27.88
N ASP A 159 15.64 -5.55 -27.40
CA ASP A 159 15.35 -4.13 -27.57
C ASP A 159 15.64 -3.28 -26.33
N LEU A 160 16.26 -3.88 -25.31
CA LEU A 160 16.68 -3.20 -24.09
C LEU A 160 18.11 -2.68 -24.22
N LYS A 161 18.34 -1.43 -23.83
CA LYS A 161 19.69 -0.85 -23.73
C LYS A 161 19.85 -0.07 -22.43
N GLN A 162 21.07 -0.03 -21.91
CA GLN A 162 21.44 0.92 -20.87
C GLN A 162 21.80 2.26 -21.51
N ILE A 163 21.20 3.36 -21.06
CA ILE A 163 21.45 4.71 -21.60
C ILE A 163 22.20 5.63 -20.64
N ALA A 164 22.19 5.30 -19.35
CA ALA A 164 22.97 5.95 -18.30
C ALA A 164 23.13 4.98 -17.11
N PRO A 165 23.98 5.27 -16.10
CA PRO A 165 24.00 4.50 -14.86
C PRO A 165 22.59 4.33 -14.29
N PHE A 166 22.26 3.09 -13.94
CA PHE A 166 20.95 2.70 -13.40
C PHE A 166 19.73 3.04 -14.27
N THR A 167 19.93 3.44 -15.53
CA THR A 167 18.86 3.90 -16.43
C THR A 167 18.84 3.10 -17.72
N PHE A 168 17.69 2.50 -18.01
CA PHE A 168 17.49 1.59 -19.12
C PHE A 168 16.35 2.07 -20.02
N GLU A 169 16.45 1.76 -21.31
CA GLU A 169 15.46 2.15 -22.31
C GLU A 169 15.08 0.94 -23.17
N ILE A 170 13.78 0.72 -23.30
CA ILE A 170 13.17 -0.18 -24.29
C ILE A 170 12.94 0.66 -25.55
N ARG A 171 13.54 0.24 -26.67
CA ARG A 171 13.52 0.98 -27.93
C ARG A 171 12.09 1.29 -28.38
N GLN A 172 11.87 2.51 -28.86
CA GLN A 172 10.62 2.83 -29.54
C GLN A 172 10.41 1.88 -30.74
N GLY A 173 9.21 1.30 -30.83
CA GLY A 173 8.84 0.32 -31.86
C GLY A 173 8.96 -1.14 -31.43
N SER A 174 9.50 -1.44 -30.24
CA SER A 174 9.52 -2.81 -29.68
C SER A 174 8.11 -3.39 -29.55
N THR A 175 7.16 -2.53 -29.16
CA THR A 175 5.72 -2.79 -29.29
C THR A 175 5.17 -1.96 -30.45
N ARG A 176 4.38 -2.59 -31.32
CA ARG A 176 3.71 -1.90 -32.43
C ARG A 176 2.84 -0.76 -31.89
N GLY A 177 3.06 0.45 -32.38
CA GLY A 177 2.28 1.64 -32.00
C GLY A 177 2.92 2.49 -30.90
N MET A 178 4.13 2.17 -30.42
CA MET A 178 4.85 3.04 -29.49
C MET A 178 5.10 4.43 -30.10
N ALA A 179 4.52 5.46 -29.49
CA ALA A 179 4.70 6.86 -29.85
C ALA A 179 5.99 7.46 -29.26
N VAL A 180 6.47 6.88 -28.16
CA VAL A 180 7.68 7.26 -27.42
C VAL A 180 8.44 6.00 -26.97
N PRO A 181 9.71 6.08 -26.56
CA PRO A 181 10.38 4.96 -25.88
C PRO A 181 9.78 4.70 -24.49
N ALA A 182 10.11 3.54 -23.91
CA ALA A 182 9.90 3.29 -22.48
C ALA A 182 11.24 3.32 -21.76
N ARG A 183 11.29 3.93 -20.57
CA ARG A 183 12.48 4.05 -19.73
C ARG A 183 12.21 3.52 -18.34
N PHE A 184 13.22 3.00 -17.66
CA PHE A 184 13.09 2.65 -16.26
C PHE A 184 14.41 2.75 -15.52
N PHE A 185 14.30 2.87 -14.21
CA PHE A 185 15.44 2.99 -13.29
C PHE A 185 15.59 1.70 -12.49
N ALA A 186 16.79 1.15 -12.41
CA ALA A 186 17.04 -0.08 -11.66
C ALA A 186 18.49 -0.21 -11.21
N SER A 187 18.72 -0.68 -9.97
CA SER A 187 19.98 -1.29 -9.59
C SER A 187 20.19 -2.61 -10.36
N PRO A 188 21.41 -3.14 -10.45
CA PRO A 188 21.68 -4.43 -11.09
C PRO A 188 20.76 -5.56 -10.57
N LEU A 189 20.54 -5.63 -9.25
CA LEU A 189 19.64 -6.61 -8.64
C LEU A 189 18.18 -6.41 -9.07
N LEU A 190 17.72 -5.16 -9.11
CA LEU A 190 16.36 -4.83 -9.53
C LEU A 190 16.17 -5.08 -11.03
N LEU A 191 17.20 -4.85 -11.85
CA LEU A 191 17.21 -5.14 -13.28
C LEU A 191 17.04 -6.65 -13.52
N ASP A 192 17.81 -7.48 -12.81
CA ASP A 192 17.71 -8.94 -12.88
C ASP A 192 16.30 -9.41 -12.52
N MET A 193 15.66 -8.82 -11.50
CA MET A 193 14.28 -9.13 -11.12
C MET A 193 13.27 -8.82 -12.24
N VAL A 194 13.30 -7.62 -12.83
CA VAL A 194 12.33 -7.25 -13.87
C VAL A 194 12.57 -7.97 -15.20
N VAL A 195 13.83 -8.31 -15.51
CA VAL A 195 14.17 -9.15 -16.66
C VAL A 195 13.71 -10.58 -16.42
N SER A 196 13.93 -11.13 -15.24
CA SER A 196 13.43 -12.46 -14.85
C SER A 196 11.91 -12.53 -14.89
N GLU A 197 11.21 -11.48 -14.43
CA GLU A 197 9.76 -11.36 -14.58
C GLU A 197 9.37 -11.42 -16.06
N ALA A 198 9.99 -10.62 -16.93
CA ALA A 198 9.70 -10.61 -18.36
C ALA A 198 9.92 -11.98 -19.02
N GLN A 199 10.97 -12.72 -18.63
CA GLN A 199 11.27 -14.04 -19.17
C GLN A 199 10.33 -15.14 -18.67
N ALA A 200 9.96 -15.10 -17.39
CA ALA A 200 9.06 -16.07 -16.78
C ALA A 200 7.63 -15.99 -17.35
N SER A 201 7.30 -14.88 -18.01
CA SER A 201 5.92 -14.49 -18.28
C SER A 201 5.27 -15.11 -19.52
N GLY A 202 5.98 -15.59 -20.54
CA GLY A 202 5.31 -15.90 -21.82
C GLY A 202 4.32 -14.78 -22.23
N SER A 203 3.10 -15.12 -22.68
CA SER A 203 2.04 -14.13 -22.96
C SER A 203 1.27 -13.63 -21.72
N ARG A 204 1.51 -14.15 -20.51
CA ARG A 204 0.82 -13.79 -19.25
C ARG A 204 1.77 -13.90 -18.06
N GLY A 205 2.19 -12.77 -17.49
CA GLY A 205 3.20 -12.70 -16.43
C GLY A 205 2.76 -13.07 -15.01
N SER A 206 3.60 -12.69 -14.03
CA SER A 206 3.46 -13.09 -12.63
C SER A 206 2.12 -12.62 -12.05
N GLY A 207 1.31 -13.57 -11.56
CA GLY A 207 -0.03 -13.28 -11.04
C GLY A 207 -1.10 -13.08 -12.13
N GLY A 208 -0.84 -13.48 -13.38
CA GLY A 208 -1.82 -13.44 -14.47
C GLY A 208 -1.81 -12.15 -15.31
N PHE A 209 -0.99 -11.16 -14.93
CA PHE A 209 -0.85 -9.88 -15.61
C PHE A 209 0.33 -9.87 -16.59
N THR A 210 0.24 -9.08 -17.66
CA THR A 210 1.37 -8.77 -18.54
C THR A 210 2.60 -8.33 -17.74
N ALA A 211 3.80 -8.81 -18.11
CA ALA A 211 5.05 -8.46 -17.44
C ALA A 211 5.28 -6.94 -17.40
N SER A 212 5.89 -6.42 -16.34
CA SER A 212 5.98 -4.97 -16.12
C SER A 212 6.71 -4.22 -17.24
N LEU A 213 7.79 -4.78 -17.79
CA LEU A 213 8.52 -4.19 -18.92
C LEU A 213 7.65 -4.10 -20.19
N GLN A 214 6.82 -5.11 -20.44
CA GLN A 214 5.87 -5.09 -21.56
C GLN A 214 4.75 -4.07 -21.30
N GLN A 215 4.29 -3.92 -20.06
CA GLN A 215 3.31 -2.89 -19.69
C GLN A 215 3.87 -1.47 -19.92
N LEU A 216 5.13 -1.21 -19.59
CA LEU A 216 5.77 0.07 -19.93
C LEU A 216 5.73 0.34 -21.44
N ALA A 217 6.07 -0.67 -22.25
CA ALA A 217 6.03 -0.57 -23.70
C ALA A 217 4.59 -0.41 -24.25
N ASN A 218 3.60 -1.02 -23.60
CA ASN A 218 2.18 -0.86 -23.94
C ASN A 218 1.69 0.57 -23.61
N VAL A 219 2.06 1.11 -22.45
CA VAL A 219 1.72 2.49 -22.07
C VAL A 219 2.34 3.51 -23.03
N ALA A 220 3.52 3.21 -23.57
CA ALA A 220 4.17 4.02 -24.59
C ALA A 220 3.40 4.11 -25.92
N THR A 221 2.30 3.35 -26.10
CA THR A 221 1.41 3.46 -27.26
C THR A 221 0.20 4.38 -27.02
N LEU A 222 0.05 4.97 -25.83
CA LEU A 222 -1.12 5.79 -25.52
C LEU A 222 -1.15 7.09 -26.35
N PRO A 223 -2.32 7.48 -26.88
CA PRO A 223 -2.44 8.75 -27.60
C PRO A 223 -2.04 9.96 -26.74
N GLY A 224 -1.27 10.87 -27.34
CA GLY A 224 -0.79 12.09 -26.70
C GLY A 224 0.30 11.91 -25.64
N ILE A 225 0.83 10.69 -25.42
CA ILE A 225 1.98 10.50 -24.52
C ILE A 225 3.20 11.29 -25.02
N VAL A 226 3.95 11.88 -24.09
CA VAL A 226 5.17 12.65 -24.37
C VAL A 226 6.37 12.13 -23.57
N GLY A 227 7.57 12.35 -24.11
CA GLY A 227 8.83 11.96 -23.47
C GLY A 227 9.06 10.45 -23.49
N ALA A 228 8.56 9.74 -22.47
CA ALA A 228 8.68 8.30 -22.32
C ALA A 228 7.60 7.74 -21.38
N SER A 229 7.31 6.45 -21.48
CA SER A 229 6.67 5.70 -20.38
C SER A 229 7.75 5.32 -19.36
N ILE A 230 7.63 5.75 -18.11
CA ILE A 230 8.74 5.72 -17.13
C ILE A 230 8.43 4.73 -16.00
N GLY A 231 9.32 3.78 -15.74
CA GLY A 231 9.26 2.85 -14.60
C GLY A 231 10.21 3.24 -13.47
N MET A 232 9.69 3.32 -12.25
CA MET A 232 10.47 3.52 -11.02
C MET A 232 11.15 2.22 -10.56
N PRO A 233 12.15 2.24 -9.67
CA PRO A 233 12.87 1.02 -9.29
C PRO A 233 12.02 -0.05 -8.57
N ASP A 234 10.88 0.35 -8.01
CA ASP A 234 9.86 -0.52 -7.43
C ASP A 234 8.90 -1.15 -8.47
N LEU A 235 9.16 -0.98 -9.78
CA LEU A 235 8.33 -1.46 -10.90
C LEU A 235 7.93 -2.95 -10.82
N HIS A 236 6.64 -3.25 -10.94
CA HIS A 236 6.13 -4.62 -11.04
C HIS A 236 4.77 -4.66 -11.75
N SER A 237 4.35 -5.84 -12.21
CA SER A 237 3.11 -6.00 -12.97
C SER A 237 1.88 -5.45 -12.25
N GLY A 238 1.01 -4.76 -12.99
CA GLY A 238 -0.26 -4.20 -12.52
C GLY A 238 -1.41 -4.39 -13.51
N TYR A 239 -2.51 -3.64 -13.35
CA TYR A 239 -3.63 -3.63 -14.31
C TYR A 239 -3.39 -2.59 -15.42
N GLY A 240 -3.09 -3.04 -16.64
CA GLY A 240 -2.77 -2.20 -17.80
C GLY A 240 -1.42 -1.48 -17.67
N PHE A 241 -1.35 -0.52 -16.75
CA PHE A 241 -0.11 0.09 -16.30
C PHE A 241 0.54 -0.78 -15.22
N ALA A 242 1.86 -0.91 -15.30
CA ALA A 242 2.65 -1.44 -14.20
C ALA A 242 2.55 -0.53 -12.96
N ILE A 243 2.67 -1.12 -11.77
CA ILE A 243 2.85 -0.34 -10.54
C ILE A 243 4.30 0.14 -10.53
N GLY A 244 4.54 1.41 -10.20
CA GLY A 244 5.82 2.09 -10.43
C GLY A 244 5.86 2.87 -11.76
N ASN A 245 4.76 2.96 -12.51
CA ASN A 245 4.76 3.61 -13.82
C ASN A 245 4.28 5.07 -13.76
N VAL A 246 5.02 5.95 -14.42
CA VAL A 246 4.68 7.35 -14.69
C VAL A 246 4.52 7.56 -16.19
N CYS A 247 3.44 8.24 -16.57
CA CYS A 247 3.14 8.59 -17.96
C CYS A 247 2.60 10.02 -18.01
N ALA A 248 3.19 10.86 -18.85
CA ALA A 248 2.70 12.21 -19.09
C ALA A 248 2.05 12.27 -20.48
N VAL A 249 0.83 12.79 -20.55
CA VAL A 249 0.14 13.07 -21.81
C VAL A 249 -0.04 14.57 -21.99
N ASP A 250 0.08 15.04 -23.23
CA ASP A 250 -0.14 16.44 -23.58
C ASP A 250 -1.62 16.81 -23.47
N LEU A 251 -1.92 17.87 -22.72
CA LEU A 251 -3.28 18.41 -22.57
C LEU A 251 -3.68 19.30 -23.76
N GLU A 252 -2.71 19.84 -24.51
CA GLU A 252 -2.93 20.87 -25.52
C GLU A 252 -2.98 20.30 -26.94
N GLY A 253 -2.31 19.17 -27.18
CA GLY A 253 -2.20 18.53 -28.50
C GLY A 253 -3.47 17.84 -29.04
N GLY A 254 -4.62 17.97 -28.37
CA GLY A 254 -5.93 17.48 -28.84
C GLY A 254 -6.11 15.95 -28.94
N SER A 255 -5.06 15.16 -28.66
CA SER A 255 -5.08 13.70 -28.74
C SER A 255 -4.82 12.99 -27.41
N GLY A 256 -4.58 13.74 -26.32
CA GLY A 256 -4.30 13.17 -25.02
C GLY A 256 -5.48 12.40 -24.43
N VAL A 257 -5.17 11.38 -23.63
CA VAL A 257 -6.14 10.52 -22.96
C VAL A 257 -5.89 10.43 -21.47
N VAL A 258 -6.95 10.18 -20.69
CA VAL A 258 -6.85 9.79 -19.29
C VAL A 258 -7.21 8.31 -19.14
N SER A 259 -6.38 7.56 -18.41
CA SER A 259 -6.63 6.14 -18.14
C SER A 259 -6.83 5.90 -16.64
N PRO A 260 -8.00 5.38 -16.20
CA PRO A 260 -8.18 4.94 -14.82
C PRO A 260 -7.17 3.86 -14.40
N GLY A 261 -6.81 2.97 -15.33
CA GLY A 261 -5.76 1.97 -15.11
C GLY A 261 -4.37 2.56 -14.85
N GLY A 262 -4.11 3.77 -15.34
CA GLY A 262 -2.88 4.54 -15.11
C GLY A 262 -2.85 5.35 -13.81
N VAL A 263 -3.98 5.43 -13.11
CA VAL A 263 -4.07 5.97 -11.73
C VAL A 263 -4.07 4.81 -10.73
N GLY A 264 -4.82 3.75 -11.03
CA GLY A 264 -5.02 2.60 -10.15
C GLY A 264 -6.37 2.64 -9.42
N PHE A 265 -6.78 1.48 -8.90
CA PHE A 265 -8.07 1.31 -8.23
C PHE A 265 -8.18 2.10 -6.95
N ASP A 266 -7.16 2.05 -6.08
CA ASP A 266 -7.16 2.88 -4.88
C ASP A 266 -6.62 4.28 -5.19
N ILE A 267 -7.53 5.13 -5.70
CA ILE A 267 -7.27 6.53 -6.06
C ILE A 267 -6.77 7.27 -4.82
N ASN A 268 -5.68 8.01 -4.99
CA ASN A 268 -4.97 8.69 -3.92
C ASN A 268 -4.64 7.78 -2.73
N CYS A 269 -4.36 6.49 -2.96
CA CYS A 269 -3.52 5.76 -2.04
C CYS A 269 -2.22 6.54 -1.85
N GLY A 270 -1.80 6.71 -0.60
CA GLY A 270 -0.77 7.64 -0.24
C GLY A 270 -0.32 7.47 1.19
N VAL A 271 0.67 8.27 1.57
CA VAL A 271 1.35 8.17 2.85
C VAL A 271 1.32 9.52 3.54
N ARG A 272 1.02 9.51 4.83
CA ARG A 272 1.14 10.65 5.76
C ARG A 272 2.15 10.32 6.84
N LEU A 273 3.04 11.25 7.15
CA LEU A 273 4.01 11.11 8.25
C LEU A 273 3.72 12.13 9.34
N LEU A 274 3.58 11.67 10.57
CA LEU A 274 3.57 12.50 11.77
C LEU A 274 4.93 12.36 12.46
N ARG A 275 5.53 13.46 12.90
CA ARG A 275 6.69 13.46 13.82
C ARG A 275 6.22 13.67 15.24
N SER A 276 7.05 13.33 16.23
CA SER A 276 6.78 13.62 17.65
C SER A 276 8.04 14.16 18.33
N ASN A 277 7.87 14.68 19.55
CA ASN A 277 8.98 15.05 20.43
C ASN A 277 9.47 13.86 21.30
N LEU A 278 8.90 12.66 21.08
CA LEU A 278 9.24 11.45 21.84
C LEU A 278 10.49 10.79 21.26
N SER A 279 11.29 10.22 22.16
CA SER A 279 12.41 9.35 21.83
C SER A 279 11.99 7.88 21.82
N VAL A 280 12.85 7.03 21.27
CA VAL A 280 12.69 5.57 21.39
C VAL A 280 12.59 5.11 22.85
N ASP A 281 13.31 5.76 23.76
CA ASP A 281 13.32 5.40 25.19
C ASP A 281 11.98 5.72 25.87
N ASP A 282 11.26 6.74 25.38
CA ASP A 282 9.89 7.03 25.82
C ASP A 282 8.88 6.00 25.28
N LEU A 283 9.11 5.50 24.06
CA LEU A 283 8.21 4.59 23.36
C LEU A 283 8.30 3.15 23.88
N LEU A 284 9.50 2.61 24.05
CA LEU A 284 9.70 1.19 24.36
C LEU A 284 8.95 0.71 25.60
N PRO A 285 8.91 1.45 26.74
CA PRO A 285 8.17 1.03 27.92
C PRO A 285 6.66 0.90 27.72
N VAL A 286 6.10 1.59 26.73
CA VAL A 286 4.65 1.61 26.44
C VAL A 286 4.30 0.99 25.09
N ARG A 287 5.27 0.38 24.39
CA ARG A 287 5.15 -0.12 23.01
C ARG A 287 3.89 -0.96 22.80
N ASP A 288 3.72 -2.03 23.57
CA ASP A 288 2.60 -2.95 23.38
C ASP A 288 1.26 -2.32 23.73
N LYS A 289 1.23 -1.48 24.76
CA LYS A 289 0.04 -0.71 25.15
C LYS A 289 -0.36 0.30 24.07
N LEU A 290 0.61 0.94 23.43
CA LEU A 290 0.37 1.85 22.31
C LEU A 290 -0.09 1.10 21.07
N ALA A 291 0.49 -0.09 20.79
CA ALA A 291 0.04 -0.96 19.71
C ALA A 291 -1.44 -1.34 19.88
N ASP A 292 -1.84 -1.74 21.09
CA ASP A 292 -3.24 -2.07 21.41
C ASP A 292 -4.16 -0.84 21.29
N ALA A 293 -3.71 0.33 21.77
CA ALA A 293 -4.47 1.57 21.68
C ALA A 293 -4.67 2.01 20.23
N LEU A 294 -3.65 1.91 19.38
CA LEU A 294 -3.73 2.23 17.95
C LEU A 294 -4.66 1.27 17.22
N PHE A 295 -4.51 -0.04 17.44
CA PHE A 295 -5.38 -1.05 16.83
C PHE A 295 -6.85 -0.90 17.23
N LYS A 296 -7.11 -0.40 18.44
CA LYS A 296 -8.47 -0.07 18.89
C LYS A 296 -8.99 1.24 18.29
N ALA A 297 -8.13 2.24 18.15
CA ALA A 297 -8.52 3.59 17.71
C ALA A 297 -8.71 3.71 16.20
N VAL A 298 -7.94 2.96 15.41
CA VAL A 298 -7.97 2.96 13.95
C VAL A 298 -8.62 1.66 13.48
N PRO A 299 -9.87 1.68 12.96
CA PRO A 299 -10.50 0.47 12.44
C PRO A 299 -9.73 -0.09 11.24
N VAL A 300 -9.50 -1.40 11.25
CA VAL A 300 -8.68 -2.11 10.25
C VAL A 300 -9.45 -3.25 9.61
N GLY A 301 -9.11 -3.62 8.37
CA GLY A 301 -9.70 -4.77 7.67
C GLY A 301 -10.81 -4.46 6.69
N VAL A 302 -11.12 -5.47 5.85
CA VAL A 302 -12.18 -5.42 4.85
C VAL A 302 -13.53 -5.28 5.55
N GLY A 303 -14.34 -4.33 5.11
CA GLY A 303 -15.68 -4.07 5.65
C GLY A 303 -15.71 -3.33 6.99
N SER A 304 -14.57 -2.99 7.57
CA SER A 304 -14.52 -2.21 8.81
C SER A 304 -15.07 -0.80 8.61
N GLU A 305 -15.77 -0.32 9.63
CA GLU A 305 -16.42 0.98 9.62
C GLU A 305 -15.70 1.99 10.53
N GLY A 306 -15.65 3.23 10.08
CA GLY A 306 -15.10 4.37 10.81
C GLY A 306 -16.07 4.92 11.85
N SER A 307 -15.54 5.71 12.78
CA SER A 307 -16.34 6.41 13.79
C SER A 307 -17.19 7.54 13.20
N LEU A 308 -16.81 8.06 12.03
CA LEU A 308 -17.56 9.08 11.31
C LEU A 308 -18.46 8.41 10.28
N ARG A 309 -19.78 8.44 10.52
CA ARG A 309 -20.78 8.03 9.52
C ARG A 309 -21.30 9.26 8.79
N LEU A 310 -20.98 9.35 7.50
CA LEU A 310 -21.34 10.50 6.68
C LEU A 310 -22.77 10.35 6.17
N ALA A 311 -23.60 11.36 6.42
CA ALA A 311 -24.84 11.51 5.69
C ALA A 311 -24.56 11.84 4.21
N ALA A 312 -25.55 11.71 3.33
CA ALA A 312 -25.34 11.96 1.89
C ALA A 312 -24.82 13.38 1.59
N ALA A 313 -25.37 14.41 2.23
CA ALA A 313 -24.93 15.80 2.04
C ALA A 313 -23.51 16.05 2.57
N ASP A 314 -23.18 15.41 3.69
CA ASP A 314 -21.84 15.47 4.28
C ASP A 314 -20.80 14.79 3.39
N MET A 315 -21.17 13.66 2.79
CA MET A 315 -20.34 12.96 1.80
C MET A 315 -20.02 13.88 0.62
N ASP A 316 -21.02 14.53 0.03
CA ASP A 316 -20.79 15.41 -1.13
C ASP A 316 -19.95 16.63 -0.76
N THR A 317 -20.15 17.18 0.44
CA THR A 317 -19.33 18.28 0.96
C THR A 317 -17.88 17.82 1.14
N LEU A 318 -17.64 16.65 1.75
CA LEU A 318 -16.31 16.07 1.91
C LEU A 318 -15.63 15.81 0.56
N LEU A 319 -16.36 15.22 -0.40
CA LEU A 319 -15.84 14.95 -1.74
C LEU A 319 -15.43 16.22 -2.49
N ASN A 320 -16.13 17.33 -2.28
CA ASN A 320 -15.81 18.60 -2.95
C ASN A 320 -14.77 19.45 -2.21
N SER A 321 -14.60 19.28 -0.90
CA SER A 321 -13.76 20.17 -0.06
C SER A 321 -12.59 19.49 0.66
N GLY A 322 -12.50 18.16 0.60
CA GLY A 322 -11.39 17.39 1.17
C GLY A 322 -11.22 17.62 2.67
N MET A 323 -9.99 17.94 3.10
CA MET A 323 -9.66 18.14 4.51
C MET A 323 -10.43 19.30 5.18
N ALA A 324 -10.86 20.31 4.42
CA ALA A 324 -11.58 21.46 4.97
C ALA A 324 -12.90 21.05 5.64
N PHE A 325 -13.56 19.98 5.16
CA PHE A 325 -14.74 19.42 5.80
C PHE A 325 -14.47 18.92 7.23
N LEU A 326 -13.33 18.27 7.45
CA LEU A 326 -12.94 17.77 8.77
C LEU A 326 -12.48 18.91 9.68
N GLU A 327 -11.83 19.93 9.14
CA GLU A 327 -11.48 21.16 9.88
C GLU A 327 -12.73 21.85 10.43
N GLY A 328 -13.78 21.98 9.61
CA GLY A 328 -15.07 22.54 10.02
C GLY A 328 -15.75 21.77 11.16
N GLN A 329 -15.38 20.49 11.36
CA GLN A 329 -15.86 19.64 12.45
C GLN A 329 -14.88 19.51 13.63
N GLY A 330 -13.72 20.18 13.58
CA GLY A 330 -12.67 20.03 14.59
C GLY A 330 -12.01 18.65 14.61
N LEU A 331 -12.10 17.90 13.50
CA LEU A 331 -11.53 16.55 13.33
C LEU A 331 -10.19 16.55 12.58
N SER A 332 -9.66 17.74 12.27
CA SER A 332 -8.36 17.95 11.63
C SER A 332 -7.71 19.21 12.20
N TRP A 333 -6.39 19.26 12.23
CA TRP A 333 -5.67 20.49 12.59
C TRP A 333 -5.49 21.35 11.32
N PRO A 334 -5.81 22.66 11.35
CA PRO A 334 -5.68 23.52 10.18
C PRO A 334 -4.28 23.51 9.55
N GLN A 335 -3.22 23.40 10.36
CA GLN A 335 -1.83 23.42 9.89
C GLN A 335 -1.44 22.14 9.13
N ASP A 336 -2.14 21.01 9.33
CA ASP A 336 -1.86 19.77 8.59
C ASP A 336 -2.15 19.98 7.09
N ARG A 337 -3.11 20.84 6.76
CA ARG A 337 -3.46 21.18 5.38
C ARG A 337 -2.32 21.87 4.64
N ASP A 338 -1.58 22.75 5.32
CA ASP A 338 -0.50 23.53 4.70
C ASP A 338 0.67 22.65 4.23
N VAL A 339 0.81 21.47 4.82
CA VAL A 339 1.81 20.45 4.49
C VAL A 339 1.19 19.17 3.95
N THR A 340 -0.01 19.26 3.36
CA THR A 340 -0.60 18.17 2.57
C THR A 340 -0.51 18.52 1.09
N GLU A 341 -0.18 17.56 0.24
CA GLU A 341 -0.24 17.73 -1.21
C GLU A 341 -1.62 18.26 -1.66
N GLU A 342 -1.64 19.22 -2.61
CA GLU A 342 -2.86 19.96 -3.00
C GLU A 342 -3.61 20.62 -1.82
N HIS A 343 -2.92 20.92 -0.72
CA HIS A 343 -3.55 21.43 0.49
C HIS A 343 -4.74 20.56 0.95
N GLY A 344 -4.65 19.24 0.75
CA GLY A 344 -5.70 18.29 1.14
C GLY A 344 -7.02 18.45 0.39
N CYS A 345 -7.04 19.20 -0.71
CA CYS A 345 -8.21 19.40 -1.57
C CYS A 345 -7.80 19.47 -3.04
N PHE A 346 -8.00 18.38 -3.76
CA PHE A 346 -7.69 18.23 -5.16
C PHE A 346 -8.60 19.14 -6.02
N PRO A 347 -8.03 19.97 -6.92
CA PRO A 347 -8.80 20.93 -7.71
C PRO A 347 -9.70 20.24 -8.74
N GLY A 348 -10.90 20.78 -8.93
CA GLY A 348 -11.86 20.29 -9.92
C GLY A 348 -12.66 19.06 -9.51
N ALA A 349 -12.66 18.71 -8.21
CA ALA A 349 -13.54 17.68 -7.66
C ALA A 349 -15.01 18.02 -7.88
N ASP A 350 -15.79 17.02 -8.30
CA ASP A 350 -17.25 17.12 -8.46
C ASP A 350 -17.91 15.84 -7.93
N ALA A 351 -18.52 15.95 -6.76
CA ALA A 351 -19.25 14.85 -6.13
C ALA A 351 -20.42 14.31 -6.98
N SER A 352 -20.97 15.08 -7.91
CA SER A 352 -22.04 14.61 -8.81
C SER A 352 -21.55 13.57 -9.82
N LYS A 353 -20.24 13.51 -10.06
CA LYS A 353 -19.58 12.54 -10.97
C LYS A 353 -19.19 11.23 -10.28
N VAL A 354 -19.38 11.14 -8.97
CA VAL A 354 -19.17 9.94 -8.17
C VAL A 354 -20.49 9.17 -8.05
N SER A 355 -20.50 7.90 -8.44
CA SER A 355 -21.71 7.08 -8.45
C SER A 355 -22.29 6.87 -7.04
N ALA A 356 -23.61 6.65 -6.96
CA ALA A 356 -24.26 6.31 -5.70
C ALA A 356 -23.66 5.03 -5.07
N ARG A 357 -23.24 4.06 -5.89
CA ARG A 357 -22.56 2.85 -5.43
C ARG A 357 -21.21 3.16 -4.78
N ALA A 358 -20.41 4.04 -5.39
CA ALA A 358 -19.13 4.46 -4.83
C ALA A 358 -19.30 5.19 -3.48
N LYS A 359 -20.25 6.13 -3.42
CA LYS A 359 -20.59 6.84 -2.17
C LYS A 359 -21.05 5.87 -1.08
N ALA A 360 -21.92 4.91 -1.41
CA ALA A 360 -22.41 3.91 -0.46
C ALA A 360 -21.27 3.02 0.08
N ARG A 361 -20.33 2.58 -0.77
CA ARG A 361 -19.15 1.82 -0.34
C ARG A 361 -18.24 2.63 0.58
N GLY A 362 -18.07 3.93 0.33
CA GLY A 362 -17.23 4.83 1.13
C GLY A 362 -17.86 5.39 2.40
N ALA A 363 -19.20 5.45 2.49
CA ALA A 363 -19.94 6.18 3.53
C ALA A 363 -19.57 5.80 4.96
N ALA A 364 -19.29 4.51 5.18
CA ALA A 364 -18.88 3.99 6.47
C ALA A 364 -17.36 3.80 6.61
N GLN A 365 -16.55 4.10 5.60
CA GLN A 365 -15.12 3.73 5.57
C GLN A 365 -14.15 4.90 5.82
N CYS A 366 -14.65 6.13 5.99
CA CYS A 366 -13.80 7.28 6.30
C CYS A 366 -13.21 7.16 7.72
N GLY A 367 -11.90 7.35 7.86
CA GLY A 367 -11.15 7.11 9.09
C GLY A 367 -10.89 5.63 9.35
N THR A 368 -10.71 4.83 8.30
CA THR A 368 -10.36 3.40 8.39
C THR A 368 -9.14 3.09 7.54
N LEU A 369 -8.37 2.11 7.99
CA LEU A 369 -7.11 1.75 7.35
C LEU A 369 -7.34 0.98 6.04
N GLY A 370 -8.19 -0.03 6.09
CA GLY A 370 -8.36 -1.00 5.01
C GLY A 370 -7.53 -2.26 5.15
N SER A 371 -7.24 -2.89 4.01
CA SER A 371 -6.51 -4.16 3.89
C SER A 371 -5.35 -4.03 2.89
N GLY A 372 -4.64 -5.12 2.63
CA GLY A 372 -3.50 -5.16 1.71
C GLY A 372 -2.26 -4.52 2.32
N ASN A 373 -1.63 -3.60 1.58
CA ASN A 373 -0.40 -2.92 2.02
C ASN A 373 -0.67 -1.69 2.91
N HIS A 374 -1.91 -1.46 3.37
CA HIS A 374 -2.24 -0.34 4.23
C HIS A 374 -1.86 -0.61 5.68
N TYR A 375 -1.17 0.35 6.31
CA TYR A 375 -0.71 0.25 7.71
C TYR A 375 -0.73 1.58 8.45
N VAL A 376 -0.77 1.50 9.78
CA VAL A 376 -0.28 2.54 10.68
C VAL A 376 0.97 2.00 11.35
N GLU A 377 2.11 2.64 11.16
CA GLU A 377 3.39 2.19 11.68
C GLU A 377 4.00 3.25 12.59
N VAL A 378 4.33 2.88 13.83
CA VAL A 378 5.16 3.71 14.71
C VAL A 378 6.61 3.33 14.46
N GLN A 379 7.39 4.33 14.08
CA GLN A 379 8.75 4.17 13.58
C GLN A 379 9.71 5.03 14.42
N VAL A 380 10.99 4.70 14.34
CA VAL A 380 12.07 5.51 14.90
C VAL A 380 13.01 5.91 13.79
N VAL A 381 13.38 7.19 13.74
CA VAL A 381 14.46 7.67 12.85
C VAL A 381 15.77 7.04 13.30
N ASP A 382 16.33 6.12 12.52
CA ASP A 382 17.56 5.39 12.89
C ASP A 382 18.83 6.01 12.28
N GLU A 383 18.68 6.64 11.12
CA GLU A 383 19.76 7.23 10.33
C GLU A 383 19.32 8.54 9.66
N VAL A 384 20.22 9.52 9.63
CA VAL A 384 20.02 10.83 9.00
C VAL A 384 21.13 11.01 7.96
N PHE A 385 20.74 11.14 6.69
CA PHE A 385 21.65 11.33 5.54
C PHE A 385 21.79 12.80 5.16
N ASP A 386 20.73 13.58 5.35
CA ASP A 386 20.70 15.03 5.10
C ASP A 386 20.18 15.73 6.35
N ALA A 387 21.11 16.27 7.14
CA ALA A 387 20.82 16.91 8.42
C ALA A 387 20.04 18.23 8.25
N GLU A 388 20.27 18.97 7.16
CA GLU A 388 19.58 20.23 6.89
C GLU A 388 18.11 19.97 6.58
N SER A 389 17.85 19.09 5.60
CA SER A 389 16.49 18.70 5.23
C SER A 389 15.74 18.06 6.41
N ALA A 390 16.41 17.20 7.19
CA ALA A 390 15.81 16.57 8.37
C ALA A 390 15.43 17.62 9.42
N SER A 391 16.31 18.59 9.70
CA SER A 391 16.06 19.66 10.66
C SER A 391 14.86 20.52 10.27
N VAL A 392 14.75 20.91 8.99
CA VAL A 392 13.60 21.67 8.45
C VAL A 392 12.29 20.90 8.63
N MET A 393 12.31 19.58 8.45
CA MET A 393 11.15 18.69 8.66
C MET A 393 10.87 18.35 10.13
N GLY A 394 11.72 18.80 11.07
CA GLY A 394 11.61 18.46 12.49
C GLY A 394 11.89 16.98 12.77
N LEU A 395 12.78 16.36 11.98
CA LEU A 395 13.21 14.98 12.09
C LEU A 395 14.65 14.93 12.62
N GLN A 396 14.88 14.07 13.61
CA GLN A 396 16.19 13.85 14.20
C GLN A 396 16.35 12.38 14.58
N LYS A 397 17.61 11.90 14.63
CA LYS A 397 17.91 10.53 15.03
C LYS A 397 17.32 10.23 16.42
N GLY A 398 16.66 9.07 16.53
CA GLY A 398 15.98 8.62 17.74
C GLY A 398 14.55 9.12 17.90
N ALA A 399 14.08 10.06 17.08
CA ALA A 399 12.71 10.58 17.15
C ALA A 399 11.69 9.52 16.72
N VAL A 400 10.58 9.46 17.46
CA VAL A 400 9.43 8.62 17.16
C VAL A 400 8.54 9.32 16.13
N CYS A 401 8.21 8.61 15.06
CA CYS A 401 7.31 9.05 14.00
C CYS A 401 6.16 8.06 13.83
N VAL A 402 5.08 8.49 13.18
CA VAL A 402 3.96 7.62 12.80
C VAL A 402 3.68 7.78 11.32
N MET A 403 3.81 6.70 10.58
CA MET A 403 3.47 6.65 9.15
C MET A 403 2.09 6.02 8.98
N ILE A 404 1.22 6.69 8.23
CA ILE A 404 -0.14 6.25 7.91
C ILE A 404 -0.20 6.04 6.40
N HIS A 405 -0.37 4.81 5.97
CA HIS A 405 -0.53 4.44 4.57
C HIS A 405 -1.95 3.93 4.33
N SER A 406 -2.74 4.71 3.59
CA SER A 406 -4.09 4.34 3.16
C SER A 406 -4.54 5.24 2.00
N GLY A 407 -5.69 4.93 1.42
CA GLY A 407 -6.27 5.63 0.29
C GLY A 407 -7.75 5.93 0.41
N SER A 408 -8.42 5.90 -0.74
CA SER A 408 -9.83 6.23 -0.96
C SER A 408 -10.79 5.09 -0.59
N ARG A 409 -10.27 3.94 -0.17
CA ARG A 409 -11.05 2.77 0.26
C ARG A 409 -11.95 2.27 -0.88
N GLY A 410 -13.11 1.68 -0.55
CA GLY A 410 -14.05 1.16 -1.54
C GLY A 410 -14.63 2.23 -2.46
N LEU A 411 -14.55 3.52 -2.08
CA LEU A 411 -15.06 4.63 -2.90
C LEU A 411 -14.23 4.80 -4.17
N GLY A 412 -12.93 5.02 -4.06
CA GLY A 412 -12.10 5.21 -5.25
C GLY A 412 -11.95 3.94 -6.08
N HIS A 413 -11.95 2.76 -5.43
CA HIS A 413 -12.03 1.49 -6.16
C HIS A 413 -13.25 1.45 -7.08
N GLN A 414 -14.43 1.80 -6.55
CA GLN A 414 -15.64 1.81 -7.35
C GLN A 414 -15.61 2.89 -8.43
N VAL A 415 -15.06 4.09 -8.14
CA VAL A 415 -14.86 5.12 -9.17
C VAL A 415 -13.98 4.58 -10.30
N CYS A 416 -12.85 3.92 -10.01
CA CYS A 416 -12.02 3.30 -11.03
C CYS A 416 -12.81 2.27 -11.86
N THR A 417 -13.53 1.35 -11.21
CA THR A 417 -14.35 0.33 -11.90
C THR A 417 -15.41 0.96 -12.82
N ASP A 418 -16.13 1.97 -12.33
CA ASP A 418 -17.18 2.66 -13.09
C ASP A 418 -16.62 3.33 -14.36
N TYR A 419 -15.46 3.98 -14.23
CA TYR A 419 -14.85 4.72 -15.33
C TYR A 419 -13.96 3.89 -16.26
N LEU A 420 -13.48 2.71 -15.85
CA LEU A 420 -12.91 1.73 -16.79
C LEU A 420 -13.96 1.31 -17.82
N SER A 421 -15.17 0.99 -17.35
CA SER A 421 -16.29 0.64 -18.23
C SER A 421 -16.71 1.82 -19.14
N ALA A 422 -16.63 3.06 -18.64
CA ALA A 422 -16.91 4.25 -19.43
C ALA A 422 -15.83 4.53 -20.47
N ALA A 423 -14.56 4.37 -20.10
CA ALA A 423 -13.42 4.52 -20.98
C ALA A 423 -13.48 3.51 -22.15
N ASP A 424 -13.81 2.25 -21.89
CA ASP A 424 -14.01 1.22 -22.94
C ASP A 424 -15.01 1.67 -24.01
N ARG A 425 -16.13 2.26 -23.60
CA ARG A 425 -17.13 2.80 -24.54
C ARG A 425 -16.62 4.03 -25.28
N ALA A 426 -15.92 4.93 -24.59
CA ALA A 426 -15.35 6.14 -25.19
C ALA A 426 -14.30 5.80 -26.27
N MET A 427 -13.43 4.83 -26.00
CA MET A 427 -12.45 4.33 -26.98
C MET A 427 -13.12 3.77 -28.22
N GLY A 428 -14.17 2.95 -28.04
CA GLY A 428 -14.91 2.36 -29.16
C GLY A 428 -15.50 3.43 -30.08
N ARG A 429 -16.05 4.52 -29.53
CA ARG A 429 -16.57 5.66 -30.32
C ARG A 429 -15.47 6.49 -30.99
N ALA A 430 -14.32 6.63 -30.33
CA ALA A 430 -13.18 7.35 -30.88
C ALA A 430 -12.34 6.52 -31.89
N GLY A 431 -12.69 5.24 -32.09
CA GLY A 431 -11.93 4.34 -32.97
C GLY A 431 -10.53 3.98 -32.44
N LEU A 432 -10.28 4.21 -31.15
CA LEU A 432 -9.00 3.92 -30.51
C LEU A 432 -8.84 2.42 -30.33
N ARG A 433 -7.74 1.85 -30.85
CA ARG A 433 -7.37 0.46 -30.65
C ARG A 433 -6.13 0.41 -29.77
N LEU A 434 -6.26 -0.17 -28.58
CA LEU A 434 -5.16 -0.35 -27.66
C LEU A 434 -4.53 -1.73 -27.84
N VAL A 435 -3.23 -1.81 -27.55
CA VAL A 435 -2.45 -3.05 -27.58
C VAL A 435 -2.79 -4.00 -26.43
N ASP A 436 -3.41 -3.46 -25.38
CA ASP A 436 -3.89 -4.18 -24.21
C ASP A 436 -5.24 -3.56 -23.79
N ARG A 437 -6.24 -4.41 -23.53
CA ARG A 437 -7.56 -3.96 -23.11
C ARG A 437 -7.54 -3.29 -21.74
N GLN A 438 -6.63 -3.71 -20.85
CA GLN A 438 -6.50 -3.12 -19.51
C GLN A 438 -5.95 -1.69 -19.54
N LEU A 439 -5.48 -1.20 -20.70
CA LEU A 439 -5.08 0.20 -20.89
C LEU A 439 -6.26 1.15 -21.19
N ALA A 440 -7.50 0.72 -20.96
CA ALA A 440 -8.70 1.51 -21.22
C ALA A 440 -8.54 2.99 -20.83
N ALA A 441 -8.80 3.88 -21.80
CA ALA A 441 -8.56 5.31 -21.66
C ALA A 441 -9.62 6.14 -22.38
N ALA A 442 -9.96 7.32 -21.86
CA ALA A 442 -10.90 8.24 -22.48
C ALA A 442 -10.15 9.48 -23.02
N PRO A 443 -10.49 10.00 -24.22
CA PRO A 443 -9.98 11.30 -24.68
C PRO A 443 -10.26 12.39 -23.65
N LEU A 444 -9.30 13.29 -23.42
CA LEU A 444 -9.40 14.32 -22.38
C LEU A 444 -10.53 15.33 -22.62
N ASP A 445 -10.88 15.54 -23.89
CA ASP A 445 -11.97 16.40 -24.35
C ASP A 445 -13.32 15.66 -24.46
N SER A 446 -13.38 14.37 -24.13
CA SER A 446 -14.64 13.63 -24.04
C SER A 446 -15.37 13.92 -22.72
N SER A 447 -16.69 13.68 -22.70
CA SER A 447 -17.48 13.71 -21.46
C SER A 447 -16.92 12.73 -20.42
N GLU A 448 -16.58 11.51 -20.83
CA GLU A 448 -16.07 10.47 -19.94
C GLU A 448 -14.71 10.84 -19.34
N GLY A 449 -13.82 11.44 -20.13
CA GLY A 449 -12.51 11.90 -19.65
C GLY A 449 -12.64 13.02 -18.60
N ARG A 450 -13.47 14.03 -18.87
CA ARG A 450 -13.74 15.12 -17.92
C ARG A 450 -14.42 14.63 -16.64
N ASP A 451 -15.44 13.80 -16.80
CA ASP A 451 -16.20 13.27 -15.67
C ASP A 451 -15.32 12.36 -14.80
N TYR A 452 -14.45 11.54 -15.40
CA TYR A 452 -13.48 10.73 -14.66
C TYR A 452 -12.51 11.59 -13.86
N LEU A 453 -11.92 12.64 -14.47
CA LEU A 453 -10.98 13.52 -13.77
C LEU A 453 -11.63 14.19 -12.56
N ALA A 454 -12.89 14.63 -12.69
CA ALA A 454 -13.63 15.24 -11.59
C ALA A 454 -14.01 14.23 -10.49
N ALA A 455 -14.40 13.00 -10.86
CA ALA A 455 -14.68 11.91 -9.93
C ALA A 455 -13.42 11.40 -9.22
N MET A 456 -12.29 11.33 -9.92
CA MET A 456 -10.97 10.99 -9.37
C MET A 456 -10.52 12.05 -8.37
N ALA A 457 -10.68 13.34 -8.70
CA ALA A 457 -10.40 14.43 -7.77
C ALA A 457 -11.27 14.34 -6.50
N ALA A 458 -12.56 14.02 -6.64
CA ALA A 458 -13.45 13.77 -5.51
C ALA A 458 -13.02 12.55 -4.66
N ALA A 459 -12.63 11.43 -5.29
CA ALA A 459 -12.09 10.27 -4.59
C ALA A 459 -10.75 10.58 -3.89
N ALA A 460 -9.93 11.44 -4.49
CA ALA A 460 -8.68 11.91 -3.89
C ALA A 460 -8.96 12.74 -2.62
N ASN A 461 -9.98 13.60 -2.64
CA ASN A 461 -10.43 14.33 -1.46
C ASN A 461 -10.90 13.41 -0.33
N PHE A 462 -11.60 12.33 -0.68
CA PHE A 462 -11.97 11.31 0.28
C PHE A 462 -10.73 10.66 0.93
N ALA A 463 -9.71 10.33 0.16
CA ALA A 463 -8.47 9.74 0.69
C ALA A 463 -7.70 10.70 1.61
N PHE A 464 -7.60 11.99 1.27
CA PHE A 464 -6.99 12.99 2.15
C PHE A 464 -7.75 13.13 3.46
N ALA A 465 -9.08 13.20 3.40
CA ALA A 465 -9.92 13.21 4.60
C ALA A 465 -9.75 11.92 5.43
N ASN A 466 -9.69 10.75 4.78
CA ASN A 466 -9.48 9.47 5.44
C ASN A 466 -8.16 9.45 6.24
N ARG A 467 -7.04 9.80 5.61
CA ARG A 467 -5.73 9.89 6.29
C ARG A 467 -5.71 10.93 7.40
N SER A 468 -6.41 12.06 7.21
CA SER A 468 -6.49 13.11 8.23
C SER A 468 -7.29 12.69 9.47
N LEU A 469 -8.41 12.00 9.27
CA LEU A 469 -9.18 11.45 10.37
C LEU A 469 -8.40 10.36 11.12
N MET A 470 -7.64 9.51 10.40
CA MET A 470 -6.72 8.56 11.03
C MET A 470 -5.60 9.24 11.81
N ALA A 471 -5.03 10.35 11.31
CA ALA A 471 -4.05 11.13 12.07
C ALA A 471 -4.65 11.63 13.40
N GLN A 472 -5.91 12.06 13.40
CA GLN A 472 -6.61 12.44 14.63
C GLN A 472 -6.85 11.25 15.57
N GLN A 473 -7.20 10.07 15.05
CA GLN A 473 -7.32 8.84 15.85
C GLN A 473 -5.97 8.43 16.47
N VAL A 474 -4.88 8.50 15.71
CA VAL A 474 -3.51 8.26 16.17
C VAL A 474 -3.15 9.22 17.30
N ARG A 475 -3.40 10.52 17.12
CA ARG A 475 -3.20 11.54 18.17
C ARG A 475 -3.97 11.19 19.45
N GLY A 476 -5.22 10.74 19.32
CA GLY A 476 -6.03 10.26 20.45
C GLY A 476 -5.43 9.04 21.16
N ALA A 477 -4.93 8.06 20.41
CA ALA A 477 -4.26 6.88 20.97
C ALA A 477 -3.01 7.28 21.76
N PHE A 478 -2.14 8.12 21.20
CA PHE A 478 -0.95 8.65 21.89
C PHE A 478 -1.33 9.42 23.15
N GLN A 479 -2.31 10.33 23.08
CA GLN A 479 -2.80 11.07 24.25
C GLN A 479 -3.29 10.12 25.36
N SER A 480 -4.00 9.06 24.99
CA SER A 480 -4.54 8.10 25.95
C SER A 480 -3.44 7.31 26.68
N VAL A 481 -2.32 7.03 26.01
CA VAL A 481 -1.21 6.22 26.55
C VAL A 481 -0.22 7.08 27.32
N PHE A 482 0.23 8.20 26.73
CA PHE A 482 1.24 9.09 27.32
C PHE A 482 0.65 10.13 28.29
N LYS A 483 -0.68 10.24 28.38
CA LYS A 483 -1.38 11.19 29.27
C LYS A 483 -0.94 12.65 29.07
N ALA A 484 -0.62 13.00 27.82
CA ALA A 484 -0.25 14.35 27.40
C ALA A 484 -1.02 14.73 26.13
N SER A 485 -1.29 16.02 25.95
CA SER A 485 -1.97 16.49 24.74
C SER A 485 -1.11 16.19 23.50
N PRO A 486 -1.72 15.89 22.33
CA PRO A 486 -0.95 15.62 21.11
C PRO A 486 -0.04 16.78 20.69
N ALA A 487 -0.44 18.03 20.99
CA ALA A 487 0.39 19.21 20.78
C ALA A 487 1.64 19.21 21.67
N LYS A 488 1.53 18.82 22.95
CA LYS A 488 2.69 18.67 23.86
C LYS A 488 3.61 17.53 23.42
N LEU A 489 3.02 16.44 22.90
CA LEU A 489 3.77 15.32 22.30
C LEU A 489 4.39 15.68 20.95
N GLY A 490 4.04 16.84 20.38
CA GLY A 490 4.58 17.31 19.11
C GLY A 490 4.12 16.50 17.90
N LEU A 491 2.92 15.89 17.93
CA LEU A 491 2.35 15.03 16.87
C LEU A 491 1.88 15.83 15.63
N HIS A 492 2.81 16.57 15.03
CA HIS A 492 2.59 17.39 13.85
C HIS A 492 2.86 16.59 12.57
N GLN A 493 2.10 16.90 11.52
CA GLN A 493 2.36 16.34 10.21
C GLN A 493 3.67 16.90 9.62
N VAL A 494 4.48 16.00 9.09
CA VAL A 494 5.63 16.35 8.25
C VAL A 494 5.12 16.59 6.83
N TYR A 495 4.51 15.58 6.21
CA TYR A 495 3.91 15.70 4.88
C TYR A 495 2.83 14.63 4.67
N ASP A 496 2.01 14.82 3.64
CA ASP A 496 1.05 13.83 3.13
C ASP A 496 1.06 13.88 1.59
N VAL A 497 1.33 12.74 0.96
CA VAL A 497 1.55 12.64 -0.49
C VAL A 497 0.88 11.41 -1.09
N SER A 498 0.36 11.57 -2.29
CA SER A 498 -0.22 10.52 -3.13
C SER A 498 0.83 9.69 -3.85
N HIS A 499 0.47 8.44 -4.18
CA HIS A 499 1.19 7.65 -5.18
C HIS A 499 0.32 7.01 -6.27
N ASN A 500 -0.99 7.25 -6.25
CA ASN A 500 -1.96 6.80 -7.25
C ASN A 500 -2.84 7.97 -7.68
N ILE A 501 -2.41 8.74 -8.69
CA ILE A 501 -3.11 9.96 -9.09
C ILE A 501 -2.76 10.37 -10.53
N ALA A 502 -3.65 11.13 -11.18
CA ALA A 502 -3.32 11.87 -12.40
C ALA A 502 -3.41 13.37 -12.13
N LYS A 503 -2.39 14.15 -12.52
CA LYS A 503 -2.29 15.58 -12.21
C LYS A 503 -1.96 16.44 -13.41
N LYS A 504 -2.63 17.59 -13.51
CA LYS A 504 -2.27 18.62 -14.49
C LYS A 504 -1.07 19.37 -13.96
N GLU A 505 0.04 19.31 -14.67
CA GLU A 505 1.33 19.87 -14.25
C GLU A 505 2.03 20.53 -15.44
N LEU A 506 2.74 21.62 -15.17
CA LEU A 506 3.51 22.33 -16.18
C LEU A 506 4.94 21.83 -16.19
N HIS A 507 5.35 21.19 -17.29
CA HIS A 507 6.69 20.62 -17.45
C HIS A 507 7.41 21.24 -18.65
N THR A 508 8.74 21.24 -18.60
CA THR A 508 9.60 21.60 -19.72
C THR A 508 10.05 20.31 -20.41
N LEU A 509 9.70 20.16 -21.68
CA LEU A 509 10.10 19.00 -22.50
C LEU A 509 11.58 19.14 -22.96
N PRO A 510 12.21 18.06 -23.44
CA PRO A 510 13.61 18.09 -23.88
C PRO A 510 13.93 19.10 -24.99
N ASP A 511 12.93 19.52 -25.76
CA ASP A 511 13.05 20.58 -26.77
C ASP A 511 13.03 22.01 -26.19
N GLY A 512 12.99 22.13 -24.86
CA GLY A 512 12.94 23.38 -24.11
C GLY A 512 11.54 23.99 -24.02
N THR A 513 10.53 23.35 -24.60
CA THR A 513 9.18 23.90 -24.61
C THR A 513 8.42 23.58 -23.33
N ARG A 514 7.66 24.56 -22.81
CA ARG A 514 6.76 24.35 -21.68
C ARG A 514 5.41 23.83 -22.16
N ARG A 515 4.88 22.81 -21.50
CA ARG A 515 3.59 22.17 -21.82
C ARG A 515 2.80 21.85 -20.56
N GLN A 516 1.49 22.05 -20.64
CA GLN A 516 0.57 21.49 -19.66
C GLN A 516 0.40 20.00 -19.93
N LEU A 517 0.79 19.16 -18.98
CA LEU A 517 0.71 17.71 -19.09
C LEU A 517 -0.25 17.15 -18.05
N LEU A 518 -0.97 16.07 -18.40
CA LEU A 518 -1.61 15.22 -17.41
C LEU A 518 -0.67 14.07 -17.06
N VAL A 519 -0.04 14.16 -15.90
CA VAL A 519 0.92 13.17 -15.39
C VAL A 519 0.17 12.12 -14.58
N HIS A 520 0.07 10.91 -15.12
CA HIS A 520 -0.40 9.72 -14.43
C HIS A 520 0.73 9.13 -13.60
N ARG A 521 0.45 8.83 -12.34
CA ARG A 521 1.35 8.12 -11.42
C ARG A 521 0.58 6.97 -10.79
N LYS A 522 1.07 5.75 -10.98
CA LYS A 522 0.54 4.55 -10.34
C LYS A 522 1.65 3.85 -9.59
N GLY A 523 1.58 3.85 -8.27
CA GLY A 523 2.72 3.47 -7.43
C GLY A 523 3.94 4.35 -7.68
N ALA A 524 3.75 5.65 -7.89
CA ALA A 524 4.85 6.60 -8.04
C ALA A 524 4.46 7.94 -7.40
N THR A 525 5.43 8.61 -6.79
CA THR A 525 5.19 9.79 -5.96
C THR A 525 5.72 11.05 -6.63
N ARG A 526 5.02 12.18 -6.49
CA ARG A 526 5.53 13.49 -6.93
C ARG A 526 6.76 13.87 -6.11
N ALA A 527 7.76 14.47 -6.73
CA ALA A 527 9.08 14.75 -6.16
C ALA A 527 9.61 16.12 -6.64
N PHE A 528 8.81 17.16 -6.43
CA PHE A 528 9.16 18.51 -6.88
C PHE A 528 10.42 19.08 -6.21
N PRO A 529 11.24 19.83 -6.96
CA PRO A 529 12.56 20.30 -6.53
C PRO A 529 12.46 21.46 -5.51
N PRO A 530 13.60 21.83 -4.88
CA PRO A 530 13.73 23.13 -4.23
C PRO A 530 13.30 24.28 -5.15
N GLY A 531 12.64 25.29 -4.58
CA GLY A 531 12.17 26.47 -5.29
C GLY A 531 10.81 26.32 -5.99
N HIS A 532 10.30 25.10 -6.16
CA HIS A 532 9.03 24.89 -6.86
C HIS A 532 7.85 25.55 -6.11
N PRO A 533 6.94 26.29 -6.81
CA PRO A 533 5.87 27.05 -6.17
C PRO A 533 4.89 26.17 -5.39
N ASP A 534 4.57 24.98 -5.92
CA ASP A 534 3.62 24.02 -5.32
C ASP A 534 4.19 23.24 -4.13
N VAL A 535 5.48 23.42 -3.81
CA VAL A 535 6.06 22.91 -2.57
C VAL A 535 5.67 23.86 -1.42
N PRO A 536 5.18 23.35 -0.27
CA PRO A 536 4.87 24.19 0.87
C PRO A 536 6.00 25.15 1.22
N ALA A 537 5.65 26.37 1.62
CA ALA A 537 6.64 27.42 1.88
C ALA A 537 7.74 26.97 2.87
N VAL A 538 7.38 26.16 3.87
CA VAL A 538 8.31 25.62 4.88
C VAL A 538 9.34 24.64 4.30
N TYR A 539 9.06 24.00 3.16
CA TYR A 539 9.94 23.01 2.52
C TYR A 539 10.53 23.50 1.20
N ARG A 540 10.17 24.70 0.75
CA ARG A 540 10.58 25.20 -0.57
C ARG A 540 12.11 25.27 -0.73
N SER A 541 12.87 25.47 0.34
CA SER A 541 14.34 25.46 0.28
C SER A 541 14.95 24.07 0.11
N ILE A 542 14.26 23.01 0.55
CA ILE A 542 14.78 21.63 0.56
C ILE A 542 14.15 20.74 -0.52
N GLY A 543 13.09 21.22 -1.18
CA GLY A 543 12.27 20.45 -2.11
C GLY A 543 11.13 19.73 -1.41
N GLN A 544 10.28 19.06 -2.19
CA GLN A 544 9.12 18.37 -1.63
C GLN A 544 9.55 17.17 -0.78
N PRO A 545 9.04 16.99 0.45
CA PRO A 545 9.18 15.72 1.15
C PRO A 545 8.54 14.58 0.35
N VAL A 546 9.24 13.45 0.27
CA VAL A 546 8.81 12.22 -0.38
C VAL A 546 8.81 11.13 0.67
N LEU A 547 7.66 10.51 0.90
CA LEU A 547 7.46 9.50 1.94
C LEU A 547 7.40 8.11 1.30
N ILE A 548 8.38 7.27 1.60
CA ILE A 548 8.50 5.94 1.00
C ILE A 548 8.33 4.87 2.07
N GLY A 549 7.25 4.10 1.94
CA GLY A 549 6.95 2.98 2.81
C GLY A 549 7.77 1.73 2.48
N GLY A 550 8.26 1.05 3.51
CA GLY A 550 8.79 -0.30 3.39
C GLY A 550 7.71 -1.38 3.38
N SER A 551 7.98 -2.44 4.13
CA SER A 551 7.06 -3.51 4.52
C SER A 551 7.00 -3.58 6.04
N MET A 552 6.15 -4.46 6.61
CA MET A 552 5.96 -4.55 8.06
C MET A 552 7.22 -4.91 8.89
N GLY A 553 8.34 -5.25 8.25
CA GLY A 553 9.60 -5.57 8.92
C GLY A 553 10.83 -4.89 8.33
N THR A 554 10.65 -3.96 7.37
CA THR A 554 11.78 -3.28 6.71
C THR A 554 11.71 -1.79 6.93
N ALA A 555 12.81 -1.10 6.65
CA ALA A 555 12.88 0.34 6.81
C ALA A 555 11.87 1.07 5.90
N SER A 556 11.45 2.25 6.34
CA SER A 556 10.84 3.29 5.51
C SER A 556 11.81 4.46 5.38
N TYR A 557 11.56 5.37 4.44
CA TYR A 557 12.43 6.50 4.17
C TYR A 557 11.66 7.79 3.97
N VAL A 558 12.28 8.90 4.38
CA VAL A 558 11.94 10.23 3.89
C VAL A 558 13.05 10.66 2.95
N MET A 559 12.65 11.12 1.77
CA MET A 559 13.51 11.71 0.76
C MET A 559 13.03 13.12 0.44
N THR A 560 13.81 13.87 -0.34
CA THR A 560 13.39 15.16 -0.89
C THR A 560 13.41 15.14 -2.42
N GLY A 561 12.47 15.87 -3.02
CA GLY A 561 12.41 16.07 -4.47
C GLY A 561 13.60 16.88 -4.99
N THR A 562 13.93 16.69 -6.27
CA THR A 562 15.18 17.18 -6.85
C THR A 562 14.97 17.62 -8.28
N GLU A 563 15.92 18.38 -8.82
CA GLU A 563 15.81 18.85 -10.19
C GLU A 563 16.06 17.76 -11.23
N GLY A 564 16.79 16.70 -10.85
CA GLY A 564 16.89 15.50 -11.68
C GLY A 564 15.53 14.82 -11.88
N ALA A 565 14.61 14.87 -10.91
CA ALA A 565 13.24 14.37 -11.13
C ALA A 565 12.48 15.18 -12.19
N MET A 566 12.62 16.50 -12.22
CA MET A 566 11.99 17.31 -13.27
C MET A 566 12.50 16.96 -14.66
N GLN A 567 13.80 16.63 -14.76
CA GLN A 567 14.45 16.29 -16.03
C GLN A 567 14.19 14.85 -16.49
N HIS A 568 14.15 13.90 -15.56
CA HIS A 568 14.18 12.47 -15.90
C HIS A 568 12.84 11.76 -15.72
N SER A 569 11.91 12.31 -14.93
CA SER A 569 10.73 11.58 -14.47
C SER A 569 9.48 12.44 -14.29
N PHE A 570 9.41 13.62 -14.92
CA PHE A 570 8.29 14.56 -14.76
C PHE A 570 8.01 14.88 -13.29
N GLY A 571 9.07 15.19 -12.53
CA GLY A 571 8.98 15.50 -11.11
C GLY A 571 8.46 14.31 -10.30
N SER A 572 8.92 13.09 -10.57
CA SER A 572 8.41 11.86 -9.92
C SER A 572 9.51 10.94 -9.40
N THR A 573 9.18 10.10 -8.43
CA THR A 573 10.07 9.08 -7.84
C THR A 573 9.24 7.84 -7.42
N CYS A 574 9.90 6.82 -6.88
CA CYS A 574 9.27 5.62 -6.31
C CYS A 574 8.23 5.95 -5.21
N HIS A 575 7.43 4.95 -4.81
CA HIS A 575 6.45 5.08 -3.72
C HIS A 575 6.69 4.12 -2.54
N GLY A 576 7.37 3.00 -2.80
CA GLY A 576 7.57 1.96 -1.80
C GLY A 576 8.62 0.93 -2.23
N ALA A 577 8.62 -0.23 -1.58
CA ALA A 577 9.49 -1.33 -1.96
C ALA A 577 9.08 -2.00 -3.29
N GLY A 578 7.79 -2.06 -3.58
CA GLY A 578 7.23 -2.85 -4.69
C GLY A 578 7.25 -4.35 -4.41
N ARG A 579 6.26 -5.10 -4.93
CA ARG A 579 6.16 -6.53 -4.65
C ARG A 579 7.18 -7.33 -5.45
N ALA A 580 7.84 -8.28 -4.79
CA ALA A 580 8.67 -9.31 -5.41
C ALA A 580 7.86 -10.60 -5.64
N LEU A 581 6.86 -10.86 -4.78
CA LEU A 581 5.97 -12.02 -4.88
C LEU A 581 4.51 -11.59 -5.02
N SER A 582 3.75 -12.30 -5.85
CA SER A 582 2.29 -12.16 -5.85
C SER A 582 1.72 -12.55 -4.49
N ARG A 583 0.55 -12.00 -4.13
CA ARG A 583 -0.13 -12.32 -2.87
C ARG A 583 -0.35 -13.82 -2.70
N SER A 584 -0.84 -14.47 -3.76
CA SER A 584 -1.06 -15.92 -3.75
C SER A 584 0.24 -16.71 -3.63
N ALA A 585 1.35 -16.24 -4.22
CA ALA A 585 2.65 -16.89 -4.06
C ALA A 585 3.16 -16.76 -2.62
N ALA A 586 3.06 -15.57 -2.02
CA ALA A 586 3.43 -15.31 -0.64
C ALA A 586 2.62 -16.19 0.34
N MET A 587 1.30 -16.22 0.19
CA MET A 587 0.41 -17.02 1.04
C MET A 587 0.65 -18.53 0.94
N ARG A 588 1.12 -19.03 -0.20
CA ARG A 588 1.50 -20.44 -0.38
C ARG A 588 2.89 -20.77 0.13
N GLY A 589 3.81 -19.80 0.08
CA GLY A 589 5.23 -19.99 0.34
C GLY A 589 5.67 -19.65 1.77
N LEU A 590 4.92 -18.81 2.49
CA LEU A 590 5.31 -18.24 3.77
C LEU A 590 4.35 -18.65 4.90
N ASP A 591 4.91 -18.97 6.07
CA ASP A 591 4.13 -19.31 7.25
C ASP A 591 3.89 -18.06 8.12
N SER A 592 2.62 -17.74 8.36
CA SER A 592 2.23 -16.55 9.12
C SER A 592 2.76 -16.53 10.55
N LYS A 593 2.92 -17.70 11.22
CA LYS A 593 3.44 -17.74 12.60
C LYS A 593 4.93 -17.46 12.62
N GLN A 594 5.67 -17.99 11.65
CA GLN A 594 7.10 -17.71 11.46
C GLN A 594 7.34 -16.22 11.21
N VAL A 595 6.58 -15.62 10.28
CA VAL A 595 6.68 -14.17 10.00
C VAL A 595 6.45 -13.34 11.27
N LEU A 596 5.36 -13.59 11.99
CA LEU A 596 5.08 -12.87 13.24
C LEU A 596 6.14 -13.11 14.32
N SER A 597 6.70 -14.32 14.41
CA SER A 597 7.79 -14.64 15.33
C SER A 597 9.07 -13.87 14.98
N GLN A 598 9.42 -13.78 13.70
CA GLN A 598 10.60 -13.04 13.24
C GLN A 598 10.47 -11.54 13.52
N LEU A 599 9.31 -10.95 13.24
CA LEU A 599 9.05 -9.54 13.55
C LEU A 599 9.12 -9.27 15.07
N SER A 600 8.60 -10.17 15.88
CA SER A 600 8.71 -10.08 17.34
C SER A 600 10.17 -10.17 17.82
N GLN A 601 10.98 -11.06 17.21
CA GLN A 601 12.44 -11.15 17.49
C GLN A 601 13.20 -9.89 17.08
N GLN A 602 12.73 -9.16 16.08
CA GLN A 602 13.23 -7.83 15.69
C GLN A 602 12.73 -6.71 16.62
N GLY A 603 11.90 -7.03 17.63
CA GLY A 603 11.37 -6.07 18.58
C GLY A 603 10.13 -5.31 18.09
N ILE A 604 9.51 -5.74 16.99
CA ILE A 604 8.35 -5.09 16.36
C ILE A 604 7.05 -5.65 16.96
N ALA A 605 6.23 -4.78 17.56
CA ALA A 605 4.91 -5.15 18.04
C ALA A 605 3.89 -5.08 16.90
N VAL A 606 3.39 -6.23 16.46
CA VAL A 606 2.44 -6.32 15.34
C VAL A 606 1.01 -6.51 15.87
N ARG A 607 0.05 -5.78 15.29
CA ARG A 607 -1.39 -6.01 15.42
C ARG A 607 -1.98 -6.12 14.02
N ILE A 608 -2.63 -7.24 13.74
CA ILE A 608 -3.14 -7.57 12.41
C ILE A 608 -4.57 -8.05 12.49
N ALA A 609 -5.42 -7.63 11.56
CA ALA A 609 -6.84 -8.04 11.53
C ALA A 609 -7.00 -9.56 11.44
N THR A 610 -6.20 -10.22 10.59
CA THR A 610 -6.20 -11.68 10.45
C THR A 610 -4.78 -12.22 10.33
N LYS A 611 -4.55 -13.44 10.83
CA LYS A 611 -3.21 -14.05 10.77
C LYS A 611 -2.74 -14.30 9.34
N LYS A 612 -3.64 -14.60 8.40
CA LYS A 612 -3.29 -14.88 6.99
C LYS A 612 -2.60 -13.69 6.32
N LEU A 613 -3.01 -12.47 6.66
CA LEU A 613 -2.42 -11.23 6.16
C LEU A 613 -0.95 -11.04 6.57
N ALA A 614 -0.44 -11.80 7.54
CA ALA A 614 0.96 -11.73 7.93
C ALA A 614 1.84 -12.37 6.85
N ALA A 615 1.40 -13.47 6.24
CA ALA A 615 2.14 -14.11 5.15
C ALA A 615 2.06 -13.31 3.84
N GLU A 616 0.87 -12.79 3.52
CA GLU A 616 0.65 -12.00 2.30
C GLU A 616 1.57 -10.78 2.21
N GLU A 617 1.79 -10.11 3.34
CA GLU A 617 2.48 -8.83 3.45
C GLU A 617 3.88 -8.94 4.07
N ALA A 618 4.39 -10.17 4.21
CA ALA A 618 5.69 -10.44 4.80
C ALA A 618 6.81 -9.65 4.09
N PRO A 619 7.90 -9.28 4.79
CA PRO A 619 9.04 -8.60 4.16
C PRO A 619 9.55 -9.26 2.87
N GLU A 620 9.56 -10.59 2.83
CA GLU A 620 10.01 -11.39 1.67
C GLU A 620 9.08 -11.29 0.46
N SER A 621 7.85 -10.78 0.64
CA SER A 621 6.92 -10.50 -0.45
C SER A 621 7.29 -9.24 -1.23
N TYR A 622 8.20 -8.44 -0.70
CA TYR A 622 8.61 -7.14 -1.24
C TYR A 622 10.07 -7.18 -1.71
N LYS A 623 10.41 -6.27 -2.63
CA LYS A 623 11.82 -6.03 -2.98
C LYS A 623 12.53 -5.38 -1.80
N ASP A 624 13.86 -5.37 -1.83
CA ASP A 624 14.62 -4.58 -0.87
C ASP A 624 14.42 -3.09 -1.14
N VAL A 625 13.72 -2.43 -0.23
CA VAL A 625 13.45 -0.98 -0.27
C VAL A 625 14.75 -0.17 -0.33
N SER A 626 15.85 -0.64 0.26
CA SER A 626 17.12 0.09 0.23
C SER A 626 17.69 0.14 -1.19
N GLN A 627 17.56 -0.94 -1.96
CA GLN A 627 17.93 -0.96 -3.38
C GLN A 627 17.11 0.04 -4.20
N VAL A 628 15.80 0.16 -3.92
CA VAL A 628 14.91 1.11 -4.58
C VAL A 628 15.34 2.55 -4.28
N ILE A 629 15.55 2.86 -3.00
CA ILE A 629 15.92 4.20 -2.52
C ILE A 629 17.31 4.60 -3.03
N ASP A 630 18.29 3.70 -2.97
CA ASP A 630 19.64 3.97 -3.44
C ASP A 630 19.67 4.17 -4.96
N THR A 631 18.84 3.45 -5.71
CA THR A 631 18.67 3.68 -7.16
C THR A 631 18.11 5.07 -7.43
N CYS A 632 17.02 5.46 -6.77
CA CYS A 632 16.43 6.80 -6.93
C CYS A 632 17.43 7.92 -6.57
N HIS A 633 18.23 7.70 -5.52
CA HIS A 633 19.28 8.62 -5.10
C HIS A 633 20.42 8.72 -6.12
N ALA A 634 20.91 7.59 -6.63
CA ALA A 634 22.00 7.56 -7.60
C ALA A 634 21.61 8.14 -8.97
N VAL A 635 20.37 7.93 -9.41
CA VAL A 635 19.83 8.58 -10.61
C VAL A 635 19.60 10.08 -10.38
N GLY A 636 19.46 10.51 -9.12
CA GLY A 636 19.24 11.91 -8.76
C GLY A 636 17.80 12.36 -8.97
N ILE A 637 16.82 11.45 -8.90
CA ILE A 637 15.38 11.80 -8.94
C ILE A 637 14.80 12.06 -7.54
N SER A 638 15.49 11.66 -6.49
CA SER A 638 15.19 12.09 -5.12
C SER A 638 16.43 11.96 -4.24
N ARG A 639 16.51 12.75 -3.17
CA ARG A 639 17.66 12.75 -2.26
C ARG A 639 17.29 12.06 -0.95
N LYS A 640 18.11 11.10 -0.49
CA LYS A 640 17.94 10.47 0.83
C LYS A 640 18.00 11.54 1.94
N CYS A 641 17.02 11.53 2.85
CA CYS A 641 17.02 12.42 4.01
C CYS A 641 17.12 11.64 5.32
N VAL A 642 16.14 10.79 5.63
CA VAL A 642 16.19 9.93 6.82
C VAL A 642 15.72 8.51 6.54
N ARG A 643 16.24 7.56 7.32
CA ARG A 643 15.73 6.19 7.39
C ARG A 643 14.97 6.00 8.70
N LEU A 644 13.85 5.29 8.61
CA LEU A 644 12.90 5.00 9.68
C LEU A 644 12.82 3.48 9.84
N ARG A 645 12.94 2.98 11.07
CA ARG A 645 12.73 1.56 11.37
C ARG A 645 11.41 1.32 12.10
N PRO A 646 10.63 0.27 11.76
CA PRO A 646 9.42 -0.09 12.48
C PRO A 646 9.68 -0.43 13.95
N VAL A 647 8.72 -0.08 14.81
CA VAL A 647 8.63 -0.54 16.20
C VAL A 647 7.24 -1.07 16.52
N ILE A 648 6.19 -0.49 15.94
CA ILE A 648 4.81 -0.98 16.03
C ILE A 648 4.21 -0.99 14.65
N VAL A 649 3.55 -2.08 14.26
CA VAL A 649 2.81 -2.18 13.00
C VAL A 649 1.36 -2.53 13.30
N VAL A 650 0.44 -1.67 12.87
CA VAL A 650 -1.01 -1.92 12.86
C VAL A 650 -1.43 -2.10 11.41
N LYS A 651 -1.98 -3.28 11.09
CA LYS A 651 -2.33 -3.66 9.71
C LYS A 651 -3.72 -4.28 9.64
N GLY A 652 -4.44 -3.99 8.57
CA GLY A 652 -5.77 -4.54 8.34
C GLY A 652 -5.84 -5.64 7.31
#